data_AF-A0A6P0DDU4-F1
#
_entry.id   AF-A0A6P0DDU4-F1
#
_cell.length_a   1.000
_cell.length_b   1.000
_cell.length_c   1.000
_cell.angle_alpha   90.00
_cell.angle_beta   90.00
_cell.angle_gamma   90.00
#
_symmetry.space_group_name_H-M   'P 1'
#
loop_
_entity.id
_entity.type
_entity.pdbx_description
1 polymer ?
#
loop_
_entity_poly.entity_id
_entity_poly.type
_entity_poly.pdbx_seq_one_letter_code
_entity_poly.pdbx_strand_id
1 'polypeptide(L)'
;MTISTVPPDRNLPISPMRYDPRFQVETKADNLDLGSVFRLVRRRMIMIIAITVLLMAPAAIMIFGLEPTYQGWARLIVHQPLATSLDAEDASHSDLLDAKSETERLLSRSIAERVVRELHLEVRKEFNPALREISLIERVRATLRGLFDTKKTTPPDRNNINAIIPEYFRALGVWHEDKSDVVQISFNSTDPLLAAAVPNRIISIYLDERKGSVDARLEAAGEWIRQRITEQQARADISRDAARNYQESMDVVSKEDAQEERIKSFLELTGREGKIEESRVEVEGVISALEAADKASVVAQNIVVPDSIAIKQRDLRGQEQDLARLLETYDGNAEAVVDLRGEIEKSRADLDLATTQYLQTMRAKLTALDHEAEGVQSRLVVAQEKRIRDALVQTELSRLQKIAEKEQTALDKLENQRRDLAAKAMLPGAELEVLSPATVPLAPQGRGRLFYLVGALLAAISGAVTAAFVIEMSDRTVRSFDQVTAMARTIPAGLIPRLARWENSKTMFEHMPVPMFDEAIRTVVLSLKQSNGGKSPSSIVVTSAHSGEGKSLVARSLAIELAAAAIPVLLVDGDLRRGKLDSFFRSGLKYGLNEFLNGQADLRDIIYRHPCGIDFIPSGRFSLQRRIRSNGLAEIIEMAGAAGQIVIFDSAPVLASADTVHLTALAERTLAVVRWGKTSRRAVEFSLQQMKISRNSEIVVAINNVNPARHALYNFSDSELFSKSLMKYYSLKGANT
;
A
#
# COMPACT_ATOMS: atom_id res chain seq x y z
N MET A 1 99.82 -10.33 -29.53
CA MET A 1 98.71 -10.49 -30.49
C MET A 1 98.19 -9.10 -30.84
N THR A 2 98.37 -8.73 -32.10
CA THR A 2 97.65 -7.73 -32.91
C THR A 2 97.14 -6.42 -32.26
N ILE A 3 97.83 -5.36 -32.65
CA ILE A 3 97.46 -3.93 -32.64
C ILE A 3 96.19 -3.69 -33.49
N SER A 4 95.29 -2.81 -33.04
CA SER A 4 94.63 -1.85 -33.95
C SER A 4 94.00 -0.68 -33.18
N THR A 5 94.52 0.51 -33.47
CA THR A 5 94.06 1.84 -33.05
C THR A 5 93.16 2.43 -34.11
N VAL A 6 92.02 3.03 -33.74
CA VAL A 6 91.31 4.03 -34.57
C VAL A 6 90.75 5.15 -33.67
N PRO A 7 91.07 6.43 -33.92
CA PRO A 7 90.44 7.57 -33.25
C PRO A 7 89.11 7.94 -33.93
N PRO A 8 88.13 8.56 -33.23
CA PRO A 8 86.94 9.04 -33.89
C PRO A 8 87.23 10.31 -34.69
N ASP A 9 86.79 10.28 -35.95
CA ASP A 9 86.88 11.33 -36.95
C ASP A 9 86.33 12.67 -36.45
N ARG A 10 87.17 13.71 -36.46
CA ARG A 10 86.76 15.11 -36.51
C ARG A 10 86.52 15.46 -37.96
N ASN A 11 85.30 15.27 -38.47
CA ASN A 11 84.68 16.04 -39.57
C ASN A 11 83.34 15.40 -39.97
N LEU A 12 82.29 15.66 -39.19
CA LEU A 12 80.91 15.57 -39.66
C LEU A 12 80.38 17.00 -39.80
N PRO A 13 79.82 17.41 -40.95
CA PRO A 13 79.15 18.69 -41.06
C PRO A 13 77.95 18.67 -40.11
N ILE A 14 77.90 19.66 -39.21
CA ILE A 14 76.76 19.93 -38.35
C ILE A 14 75.57 20.20 -39.29
N SER A 15 74.70 19.21 -39.46
CA SER A 15 73.36 19.46 -39.98
C SER A 15 72.73 20.54 -39.11
N PRO A 16 72.13 21.60 -39.67
CA PRO A 16 71.36 22.52 -38.86
C PRO A 16 70.28 21.70 -38.17
N MET A 17 70.39 21.56 -36.85
CA MET A 17 69.32 21.06 -36.00
C MET A 17 68.08 21.86 -36.35
N ARG A 18 67.23 21.29 -37.21
CA ARG A 18 65.86 21.73 -37.40
C ARG A 18 65.19 21.37 -36.08
N TYR A 19 65.19 22.33 -35.16
CA TYR A 19 64.39 22.29 -33.97
C TYR A 19 62.93 22.26 -34.46
N ASP A 20 62.38 21.06 -34.58
CA ASP A 20 60.96 20.82 -34.81
C ASP A 20 60.34 20.72 -33.41
N PRO A 21 59.75 21.80 -32.84
CA PRO A 21 59.04 21.66 -31.60
C PRO A 21 57.74 20.93 -31.93
N ARG A 22 57.80 19.60 -31.97
CA ARG A 22 56.61 18.78 -31.75
C ARG A 22 56.26 18.88 -30.27
N PHE A 23 55.78 20.04 -29.84
CA PHE A 23 54.81 20.08 -28.77
C PHE A 23 53.57 19.38 -29.33
N GLN A 24 53.55 18.04 -29.19
CA GLN A 24 52.28 17.34 -29.10
C GLN A 24 51.59 17.99 -27.89
N VAL A 25 50.68 18.92 -28.18
CA VAL A 25 49.67 19.33 -27.23
C VAL A 25 48.91 18.04 -26.96
N GLU A 26 49.28 17.37 -25.89
CA GLU A 26 48.50 16.29 -25.31
C GLU A 26 47.09 16.88 -25.18
N THR A 27 46.19 16.42 -26.04
CA THR A 27 44.76 16.68 -25.88
C THR A 27 44.40 15.93 -24.62
N LYS A 28 44.61 16.57 -23.47
CA LYS A 28 44.20 16.10 -22.17
C LYS A 28 42.72 15.84 -22.33
N ALA A 29 42.36 14.57 -22.44
CA ALA A 29 40.97 14.15 -22.46
C ALA A 29 40.30 14.86 -21.29
N ASP A 30 39.16 15.50 -21.56
CA ASP A 30 38.33 16.21 -20.58
C ASP A 30 37.91 15.22 -19.47
N ASN A 31 38.83 14.91 -18.57
CA ASN A 31 38.50 14.32 -17.29
C ASN A 31 37.67 15.39 -16.59
N LEU A 32 36.42 15.05 -16.28
CA LEU A 32 35.51 15.86 -15.48
C LEU A 32 36.14 16.11 -14.10
N ASP A 33 37.03 17.09 -14.04
CA ASP A 33 37.66 17.55 -12.82
C ASP A 33 36.59 18.25 -11.97
N LEU A 34 36.48 17.92 -10.69
CA LEU A 34 35.58 18.60 -9.75
C LEU A 34 35.82 20.12 -9.75
N GLY A 35 37.06 20.56 -10.00
CA GLY A 35 37.42 21.96 -10.19
C GLY A 35 36.75 22.61 -11.41
N SER A 36 36.45 21.85 -12.47
CA SER A 36 35.74 22.35 -13.65
C SER A 36 34.27 22.68 -13.36
N VAL A 37 33.60 21.83 -12.57
CA VAL A 37 32.22 22.01 -12.13
C VAL A 37 32.09 23.21 -11.20
N PHE A 38 33.00 23.36 -10.23
CA PHE A 38 32.98 24.52 -9.33
C PHE A 38 33.15 25.85 -10.09
N ARG A 39 34.06 25.89 -11.07
CA ARG A 39 34.27 27.08 -11.92
C ARG A 39 33.06 27.37 -12.81
N LEU A 40 32.42 26.35 -13.37
CA LEU A 40 31.17 26.49 -14.11
C LEU A 40 30.08 27.15 -13.26
N VAL A 41 29.88 26.64 -12.04
CA VAL A 41 28.91 27.20 -11.08
C VAL A 41 29.23 28.66 -10.79
N ARG A 42 30.50 29.00 -10.54
CA ARG A 42 30.91 30.39 -10.31
C ARG A 42 30.67 31.31 -11.52
N ARG A 43 30.90 30.84 -12.75
CA ARG A 43 30.66 31.61 -13.98
C ARG A 43 29.18 31.92 -14.20
N ARG A 44 28.29 31.00 -13.83
CA ARG A 44 26.84 31.09 -14.06
C ARG A 44 26.03 31.28 -12.78
N MET A 45 26.66 31.65 -11.66
CA MET A 45 26.03 31.70 -10.34
C MET A 45 24.76 32.55 -10.31
N ILE A 46 24.77 33.73 -10.96
CA ILE A 46 23.59 34.60 -11.05
C ILE A 46 22.44 33.92 -11.79
N MET A 47 22.73 33.20 -12.87
CA MET A 47 21.73 32.46 -13.64
C MET A 47 21.21 31.25 -12.88
N ILE A 48 22.09 30.52 -12.19
CA ILE A 48 21.70 29.39 -11.34
C ILE A 48 20.75 29.88 -10.24
N ILE A 49 21.12 30.95 -9.53
CA ILE A 49 20.26 31.58 -8.50
C ILE A 49 18.93 32.02 -9.11
N ALA A 50 18.94 32.70 -10.25
CA ALA A 50 17.70 33.16 -10.90
C ALA A 50 16.77 32.01 -11.29
N ILE A 51 17.30 30.92 -11.87
CA ILE A 51 16.52 29.73 -12.25
C ILE A 51 16.02 29.00 -10.99
N THR A 52 16.86 28.86 -9.97
CA THR A 52 16.46 28.23 -8.71
C THR A 52 15.33 29.01 -8.04
N VAL A 53 15.41 30.35 -7.97
CA VAL A 53 14.33 31.20 -7.44
C VAL A 53 13.06 31.07 -8.29
N LEU A 54 13.20 31.08 -9.62
CA LEU A 54 12.07 30.94 -10.55
C LEU A 54 11.33 29.60 -10.38
N LEU A 55 12.07 28.50 -10.17
CA LEU A 55 11.50 27.17 -9.94
C LEU A 55 10.97 26.99 -8.51
N MET A 56 11.64 27.60 -7.52
CA MET A 56 11.28 27.48 -6.12
C MET A 56 10.04 28.31 -5.76
N ALA A 57 9.83 29.48 -6.37
CA ALA A 57 8.68 30.34 -6.08
C ALA A 57 7.32 29.64 -6.25
N PRO A 58 6.98 28.99 -7.39
CA PRO A 58 5.72 28.27 -7.53
C PRO A 58 5.64 27.03 -6.63
N ALA A 59 6.76 26.32 -6.43
CA ALA A 59 6.81 25.17 -5.54
C ALA A 59 6.53 25.57 -4.08
N ALA A 60 7.11 26.67 -3.61
CA ALA A 60 6.85 27.21 -2.28
C ALA A 60 5.37 27.60 -2.11
N ILE A 61 4.78 28.31 -3.07
CA ILE A 61 3.35 28.67 -3.04
C ILE A 61 2.47 27.41 -2.91
N MET A 62 2.78 26.36 -3.69
CA MET A 62 2.04 25.10 -3.65
C MET A 62 2.22 24.37 -2.30
N ILE A 63 3.44 24.32 -1.74
CA ILE A 63 3.73 23.65 -0.47
C ILE A 63 3.10 24.38 0.72
N PHE A 64 3.10 25.73 0.71
CA PHE A 64 2.43 26.51 1.75
C PHE A 64 0.90 26.39 1.67
N GLY A 65 0.34 26.12 0.49
CA GLY A 65 -1.07 25.83 0.28
C GLY A 65 -1.52 24.42 0.66
N LEU A 66 -0.60 23.50 1.01
CA LEU A 66 -0.99 22.17 1.49
C LEU A 66 -1.59 22.28 2.90
N GLU A 67 -2.85 21.85 3.01
CA GLU A 67 -3.54 21.75 4.30
C GLU A 67 -2.96 20.59 5.11
N PRO A 68 -2.70 20.79 6.43
CA PRO A 68 -2.26 19.71 7.30
C PRO A 68 -3.37 18.67 7.43
N THR A 69 -3.03 17.38 7.33
CA THR A 69 -3.95 16.27 7.58
C THR A 69 -3.68 15.70 8.96
N TYR A 70 -4.72 15.45 9.74
CA TYR A 70 -4.67 14.86 11.07
C TYR A 70 -5.33 13.49 11.05
N GLN A 71 -4.75 12.53 11.76
CA GLN A 71 -5.30 11.18 11.88
C GLN A 71 -5.71 10.91 13.33
N GLY A 72 -6.98 10.59 13.54
CA GLY A 72 -7.48 10.04 14.80
C GLY A 72 -7.66 8.53 14.68
N TRP A 73 -7.52 7.80 15.78
CA TRP A 73 -7.62 6.34 15.83
C TRP A 73 -8.26 5.87 17.12
N ALA A 74 -9.22 4.96 17.03
CA ALA A 74 -9.84 4.27 18.15
C ALA A 74 -9.63 2.75 18.00
N ARG A 75 -9.59 2.04 19.13
CA ARG A 75 -9.42 0.59 19.18
C ARG A 75 -10.59 -0.04 19.92
N LEU A 76 -11.13 -1.09 19.32
CA LEU A 76 -12.27 -1.87 19.81
C LEU A 76 -11.84 -3.34 19.91
N ILE A 77 -12.11 -4.00 21.03
CA ILE A 77 -11.93 -5.44 21.19
C ILE A 77 -13.26 -6.14 20.94
N VAL A 78 -13.23 -7.18 20.13
CA VAL A 78 -14.37 -8.07 19.88
C VAL A 78 -14.16 -9.35 20.67
N HIS A 79 -15.00 -9.59 21.68
CA HIS A 79 -14.99 -10.85 22.43
C HIS A 79 -15.91 -11.87 21.74
N GLN A 80 -15.56 -13.15 21.83
CA GLN A 80 -16.43 -14.22 21.35
C GLN A 80 -17.79 -14.16 22.06
N PRO A 81 -18.91 -14.28 21.34
CA PRO A 81 -20.25 -14.16 21.92
C PRO A 81 -20.49 -15.29 22.94
N LEU A 82 -20.91 -14.92 24.17
CA LEU A 82 -21.27 -15.89 25.22
C LEU A 82 -22.45 -16.81 24.82
N ALA A 83 -23.20 -16.45 23.77
CA ALA A 83 -24.41 -17.15 23.32
C ALA A 83 -24.15 -18.46 22.54
N THR A 84 -22.91 -18.76 22.14
CA THR A 84 -22.55 -20.00 21.42
C THR A 84 -22.71 -21.27 22.28
N SER A 85 -23.02 -21.14 23.57
CA SER A 85 -23.20 -22.27 24.48
C SER A 85 -24.61 -22.89 24.48
N LEU A 86 -25.51 -22.47 23.59
CA LEU A 86 -26.90 -22.95 23.58
C LEU A 86 -27.18 -24.10 22.61
N ASP A 87 -26.28 -24.38 21.67
CA ASP A 87 -26.36 -25.54 20.75
C ASP A 87 -25.00 -26.26 20.72
N ALA A 88 -24.82 -27.22 21.64
CA ALA A 88 -23.57 -27.97 21.78
C ALA A 88 -23.40 -29.13 20.78
N GLU A 89 -24.16 -29.16 19.68
CA GLU A 89 -24.04 -30.24 18.67
C GLU A 89 -23.51 -29.80 17.29
N ASP A 90 -23.42 -28.49 16.98
CA ASP A 90 -23.00 -28.01 15.64
C ASP A 90 -21.80 -27.02 15.67
N ALA A 91 -20.92 -27.15 16.67
CA ALA A 91 -19.76 -26.27 16.88
C ALA A 91 -18.62 -26.40 15.84
N SER A 92 -18.79 -27.15 14.75
CA SER A 92 -17.70 -27.44 13.79
C SER A 92 -17.60 -26.45 12.62
N HIS A 93 -18.49 -25.46 12.50
CA HIS A 93 -18.52 -24.52 11.36
C HIS A 93 -18.61 -23.02 11.68
N SER A 94 -18.53 -22.59 12.95
CA SER A 94 -18.62 -21.15 13.32
C SER A 94 -17.30 -20.36 13.26
N ASP A 95 -16.15 -21.00 13.04
CA ASP A 95 -14.82 -20.37 13.21
C ASP A 95 -14.38 -19.39 12.11
N LEU A 96 -15.16 -19.19 11.04
CA LEU A 96 -14.77 -18.31 9.92
C LEU A 96 -15.50 -16.96 9.86
N LEU A 97 -16.35 -16.62 10.85
CA LEU A 97 -17.20 -15.43 10.81
C LEU A 97 -16.83 -14.27 11.76
N ASP A 98 -15.81 -14.37 12.62
CA ASP A 98 -15.87 -13.55 13.86
C ASP A 98 -15.08 -12.23 13.91
N ALA A 99 -14.31 -11.86 12.86
CA ALA A 99 -13.61 -10.57 12.85
C ALA A 99 -13.71 -9.82 11.52
N LYS A 100 -13.51 -10.51 10.39
CA LYS A 100 -13.62 -9.90 9.06
C LYS A 100 -15.04 -9.39 8.77
N SER A 101 -16.05 -10.17 9.12
CA SER A 101 -17.44 -9.75 8.96
C SER A 101 -17.81 -8.58 9.86
N GLU A 102 -17.20 -8.46 11.05
CA GLU A 102 -17.40 -7.30 11.92
C GLU A 102 -16.69 -6.04 11.39
N THR A 103 -15.52 -6.19 10.75
CA THR A 103 -14.90 -5.07 10.03
C THR A 103 -15.73 -4.59 8.84
N GLU A 104 -16.36 -5.50 8.09
CA GLU A 104 -17.27 -5.13 6.99
C GLU A 104 -18.55 -4.46 7.49
N ARG A 105 -19.09 -4.89 8.64
CA ARG A 105 -20.24 -4.24 9.28
C ARG A 105 -19.92 -2.81 9.73
N LEU A 106 -18.73 -2.57 10.27
CA LEU A 106 -18.27 -1.22 10.61
C LEU A 106 -18.12 -0.31 9.36
N LEU A 107 -17.87 -0.91 8.19
CA LEU A 107 -17.83 -0.24 6.89
C LEU A 107 -19.21 -0.16 6.21
N SER A 108 -20.28 -0.53 6.90
CA SER A 108 -21.63 -0.48 6.33
C SER A 108 -22.05 0.94 5.99
N ARG A 109 -22.83 1.04 4.90
CA ARG A 109 -23.35 2.31 4.40
C ARG A 109 -24.29 3.00 5.39
N SER A 110 -25.07 2.24 6.17
CA SER A 110 -26.00 2.78 7.16
C SER A 110 -25.29 3.55 8.28
N ILE A 111 -24.17 3.02 8.78
CA ILE A 111 -23.33 3.70 9.77
C ILE A 111 -22.70 4.95 9.16
N ALA A 112 -22.16 4.84 7.95
CA ALA A 112 -21.56 5.97 7.24
C ALA A 112 -22.57 7.12 7.03
N GLU A 113 -23.81 6.82 6.61
CA GLU A 113 -24.85 7.84 6.41
C GLU A 113 -25.24 8.54 7.72
N ARG A 114 -25.33 7.82 8.84
CA ARG A 114 -25.60 8.41 10.16
C ARG A 114 -24.45 9.31 10.61
N VAL A 115 -23.21 8.84 10.49
CA VAL A 115 -22.02 9.62 10.85
C VAL A 115 -21.93 10.90 10.01
N VAL A 116 -22.14 10.80 8.70
CA VAL A 116 -22.13 11.95 7.78
C VAL A 116 -23.13 13.02 8.22
N ARG A 117 -24.37 12.61 8.54
CA ARG A 117 -25.44 13.52 8.94
C ARG A 117 -25.23 14.14 10.33
N GLU A 118 -24.79 13.35 11.31
CA GLU A 118 -24.65 13.81 12.70
C GLU A 118 -23.40 14.68 12.92
N LEU A 119 -22.33 14.47 12.14
CA LEU A 119 -21.13 15.30 12.18
C LEU A 119 -21.12 16.40 11.11
N HIS A 120 -22.22 16.56 10.37
CA HIS A 120 -22.43 17.58 9.35
C HIS A 120 -21.29 17.64 8.31
N LEU A 121 -20.87 16.48 7.80
CA LEU A 121 -19.80 16.41 6.81
C LEU A 121 -20.18 17.10 5.49
N GLU A 122 -21.47 17.31 5.23
CA GLU A 122 -21.99 18.04 4.07
C GLU A 122 -21.59 19.50 3.99
N VAL A 123 -21.30 20.15 5.12
CA VAL A 123 -20.92 21.57 5.17
C VAL A 123 -19.42 21.77 4.97
N ARG A 124 -18.63 20.70 5.04
CA ARG A 124 -17.17 20.76 5.01
C ARG A 124 -16.64 20.65 3.58
N LYS A 125 -15.77 21.60 3.17
CA LYS A 125 -15.08 21.60 1.86
C LYS A 125 -14.25 20.33 1.61
N GLU A 126 -13.75 19.71 2.69
CA GLU A 126 -12.96 18.48 2.62
C GLU A 126 -13.76 17.30 2.06
N PHE A 127 -15.03 17.14 2.43
CA PHE A 127 -15.82 15.95 2.08
C PHE A 127 -16.91 16.22 1.05
N ASN A 128 -17.29 17.48 0.83
CA ASN A 128 -18.28 17.85 -0.16
C ASN A 128 -17.61 18.37 -1.45
N PRO A 129 -17.60 17.59 -2.55
CA PRO A 129 -17.01 18.01 -3.82
C PRO A 129 -17.67 19.28 -4.40
N ALA A 130 -18.94 19.54 -4.07
CA ALA A 130 -19.66 20.73 -4.53
C ALA A 130 -19.19 22.04 -3.86
N LEU A 131 -18.47 21.94 -2.73
CA LEU A 131 -17.90 23.07 -2.00
C LEU A 131 -16.41 23.31 -2.30
N ARG A 132 -15.74 22.36 -3.00
CA ARG A 132 -14.34 22.51 -3.41
C ARG A 132 -14.25 23.55 -4.54
N GLU A 133 -13.51 24.62 -4.30
CA GLU A 133 -13.17 25.58 -5.36
C GLU A 133 -12.16 24.92 -6.31
N ILE A 134 -12.42 25.01 -7.61
CA ILE A 134 -11.62 24.38 -8.67
C ILE A 134 -10.13 24.72 -8.48
N SER A 135 -9.31 23.69 -8.23
CA SER A 135 -7.87 23.85 -8.03
C SER A 135 -7.22 24.54 -9.24
N LEU A 136 -6.20 25.37 -9.02
CA LEU A 136 -5.44 26.04 -10.10
C LEU A 136 -4.92 25.05 -11.15
N ILE A 137 -4.61 23.81 -10.74
CA ILE A 137 -4.16 22.72 -11.62
C ILE A 137 -5.33 22.19 -12.47
N GLU A 138 -6.53 22.10 -11.89
CA GLU A 138 -7.74 21.75 -12.63
C GLU A 138 -8.19 22.86 -13.57
N ARG A 139 -8.01 24.14 -13.22
CA ARG A 139 -8.19 25.25 -14.17
C ARG A 139 -7.26 25.11 -15.36
N VAL A 140 -5.95 24.95 -15.16
CA VAL A 140 -4.98 24.78 -16.27
C VAL A 140 -5.31 23.53 -17.11
N ARG A 141 -5.66 22.41 -16.47
CA ARG A 141 -6.05 21.17 -17.15
C ARG A 141 -7.39 21.29 -17.88
N ALA A 142 -8.34 22.03 -17.33
CA ALA A 142 -9.64 22.33 -17.94
C ALA A 142 -9.48 23.32 -19.11
N THR A 143 -8.58 24.30 -19.04
CA THR A 143 -8.26 25.18 -20.18
C THR A 143 -7.62 24.39 -21.32
N LEU A 144 -6.77 23.40 -21.02
CA LEU A 144 -6.18 22.50 -22.01
C LEU A 144 -7.20 21.49 -22.58
N ARG A 145 -8.12 20.96 -21.76
CA ARG A 145 -9.22 20.09 -22.22
C ARG A 145 -10.32 20.86 -22.97
N GLY A 146 -10.53 22.13 -22.65
CA GLY A 146 -11.51 23.01 -23.31
C GLY A 146 -11.19 23.30 -24.78
N LEU A 147 -10.01 22.90 -25.27
CA LEU A 147 -9.67 22.89 -26.69
C LEU A 147 -10.21 21.66 -27.44
N PHE A 148 -10.67 20.60 -26.74
CA PHE A 148 -11.03 19.31 -27.34
C PHE A 148 -12.37 18.72 -26.91
N ASP A 149 -13.02 19.19 -25.85
CA ASP A 149 -14.31 18.61 -25.44
C ASP A 149 -15.24 19.64 -24.79
N THR A 150 -16.43 19.82 -25.38
CA THR A 150 -17.46 20.77 -24.96
C THR A 150 -18.64 20.04 -24.34
N LYS A 151 -18.41 19.29 -23.26
CA LYS A 151 -19.49 18.79 -22.41
C LYS A 151 -19.54 19.60 -21.11
N LYS A 152 -20.56 20.47 -21.01
CA LYS A 152 -20.91 21.18 -19.77
C LYS A 152 -21.24 20.14 -18.69
N THR A 153 -20.41 20.04 -17.67
CA THR A 153 -20.72 19.32 -16.44
C THR A 153 -21.69 20.17 -15.61
N THR A 154 -22.88 19.63 -15.36
CA THR A 154 -23.88 20.20 -14.45
C THR A 154 -23.26 20.26 -13.05
N PRO A 155 -23.39 21.38 -12.31
CA PRO A 155 -22.85 21.49 -10.96
C PRO A 155 -23.51 20.42 -10.06
N PRO A 156 -22.72 19.67 -9.26
CA PRO A 156 -23.26 18.67 -8.35
C PRO A 156 -24.17 19.34 -7.31
N ASP A 157 -25.31 18.70 -7.03
CA ASP A 157 -26.24 19.11 -5.99
C ASP A 157 -25.54 19.15 -4.62
N ARG A 158 -25.65 20.29 -3.92
CA ARG A 158 -24.90 20.59 -2.69
C ARG A 158 -25.29 19.68 -1.53
N ASN A 159 -26.48 19.08 -1.57
CA ASN A 159 -27.02 18.23 -0.51
C ASN A 159 -26.99 16.73 -0.83
N ASN A 160 -26.29 16.31 -1.88
CA ASN A 160 -26.26 14.91 -2.26
C ASN A 160 -25.27 14.10 -1.39
N ILE A 161 -25.80 13.41 -0.38
CA ILE A 161 -25.05 12.50 0.49
C ILE A 161 -24.28 11.44 -0.31
N ASN A 162 -24.81 10.99 -1.46
CA ASN A 162 -24.14 9.97 -2.29
C ASN A 162 -22.79 10.45 -2.86
N ALA A 163 -22.57 11.75 -2.99
CA ALA A 163 -21.29 12.31 -3.41
C ALA A 163 -20.27 12.41 -2.27
N ILE A 164 -20.73 12.41 -1.01
CA ILE A 164 -19.90 12.55 0.19
C ILE A 164 -19.39 11.20 0.67
N ILE A 165 -20.23 10.15 0.60
CA ILE A 165 -19.92 8.79 1.06
C ILE A 165 -18.57 8.26 0.50
N PRO A 166 -18.25 8.41 -0.80
CA PRO A 166 -16.96 7.96 -1.32
C PRO A 166 -15.75 8.70 -0.74
N GLU A 167 -15.87 10.01 -0.50
CA GLU A 167 -14.80 10.80 0.12
C GLU A 167 -14.64 10.44 1.61
N TYR A 168 -15.75 10.18 2.30
CA TYR A 168 -15.74 9.65 3.67
C TYR A 168 -14.99 8.31 3.75
N PHE A 169 -15.30 7.35 2.88
CA PHE A 169 -14.61 6.05 2.89
C PHE A 169 -13.14 6.13 2.48
N ARG A 170 -12.73 7.13 1.70
CA ARG A 170 -11.29 7.38 1.43
C ARG A 170 -10.54 7.90 2.65
N ALA A 171 -11.22 8.64 3.52
CA ALA A 171 -10.65 9.16 4.76
C ALA A 171 -10.70 8.13 5.91
N LEU A 172 -11.61 7.16 5.84
CA LEU A 172 -11.77 6.09 6.82
C LEU A 172 -10.85 4.90 6.52
N GLY A 173 -10.11 4.44 7.53
CA GLY A 173 -9.36 3.19 7.49
C GLY A 173 -9.79 2.29 8.64
N VAL A 174 -10.29 1.10 8.32
CA VAL A 174 -10.63 0.05 9.30
C VAL A 174 -9.81 -1.18 8.96
N TRP A 175 -9.06 -1.70 9.94
CA TRP A 175 -8.33 -2.95 9.79
C TRP A 175 -8.35 -3.75 11.08
N HIS A 176 -8.26 -5.06 10.91
CA HIS A 176 -8.10 -6.02 11.98
C HIS A 176 -6.61 -6.34 12.15
N GLU A 177 -6.16 -6.52 13.39
CA GLU A 177 -4.78 -6.95 13.68
C GLU A 177 -4.74 -8.48 13.75
N ASP A 178 -4.20 -9.17 12.74
CA ASP A 178 -4.32 -10.65 12.55
C ASP A 178 -3.97 -11.55 13.75
N LYS A 179 -3.29 -11.03 14.78
CA LYS A 179 -2.89 -11.76 16.00
C LYS A 179 -3.67 -11.36 17.26
N SER A 180 -4.65 -10.46 17.13
CA SER A 180 -5.37 -9.85 18.24
C SER A 180 -6.83 -9.63 17.82
N ASP A 181 -7.79 -9.86 18.71
CA ASP A 181 -9.21 -9.56 18.45
C ASP A 181 -9.52 -8.04 18.52
N VAL A 182 -8.57 -7.22 18.07
CA VAL A 182 -8.63 -5.76 18.10
C VAL A 182 -8.89 -5.24 16.69
N VAL A 183 -9.97 -4.48 16.56
CA VAL A 183 -10.29 -3.70 15.38
C VAL A 183 -9.81 -2.27 15.60
N GLN A 184 -8.99 -1.78 14.68
CA GLN A 184 -8.54 -0.40 14.66
C GLN A 184 -9.34 0.40 13.63
N ILE A 185 -9.91 1.52 14.08
CA ILE A 185 -10.68 2.46 13.26
C ILE A 185 -9.92 3.77 13.24
N SER A 186 -9.53 4.24 12.06
CA SER A 186 -8.83 5.51 11.88
C SER A 186 -9.55 6.41 10.89
N PHE A 187 -9.45 7.72 11.09
CA PHE A 187 -10.04 8.71 10.20
C PHE A 187 -9.10 9.89 9.98
N ASN A 188 -8.93 10.26 8.71
CA ASN A 188 -8.09 11.38 8.29
C ASN A 188 -8.95 12.62 8.02
N SER A 189 -8.61 13.75 8.64
CA SER A 189 -9.27 15.04 8.35
C SER A 189 -8.32 16.21 8.54
N THR A 190 -8.59 17.35 7.89
CA THR A 190 -7.86 18.61 8.15
C THR A 190 -8.21 19.25 9.49
N ASP A 191 -9.34 18.86 10.10
CA ASP A 191 -9.74 19.28 11.44
C ASP A 191 -9.37 18.19 12.47
N PRO A 192 -8.47 18.46 13.45
CA PRO A 192 -8.07 17.47 14.44
C PRO A 192 -9.23 17.02 15.35
N LEU A 193 -10.22 17.89 15.60
CA LEU A 193 -11.39 17.52 16.39
C LEU A 193 -12.24 16.50 15.64
N LEU A 194 -12.42 16.71 14.33
CA LEU A 194 -13.20 15.81 13.48
C LEU A 194 -12.50 14.45 13.29
N ALA A 195 -11.17 14.47 13.13
CA ALA A 195 -10.35 13.26 13.01
C ALA A 195 -10.54 12.30 14.21
N ALA A 196 -10.74 12.85 15.42
CA ALA A 196 -11.05 12.06 16.61
C ALA A 196 -12.55 11.77 16.79
N ALA A 197 -13.42 12.71 16.43
CA ALA A 197 -14.87 12.56 16.60
C ALA A 197 -15.46 11.44 15.73
N VAL A 198 -14.98 11.27 14.49
CA VAL A 198 -15.53 10.28 13.56
C VAL A 198 -15.34 8.84 14.06
N PRO A 199 -14.13 8.35 14.42
CA PRO A 199 -13.96 7.00 14.96
C PRO A 199 -14.79 6.75 16.22
N ASN A 200 -14.82 7.72 17.14
CA ASN A 200 -15.62 7.62 18.36
C ASN A 200 -17.12 7.51 18.05
N ARG A 201 -17.59 8.27 17.04
CA ARG A 201 -19.00 8.24 16.66
C ARG A 201 -19.38 6.92 15.98
N ILE A 202 -18.53 6.41 15.09
CA ILE A 202 -18.70 5.08 14.48
C ILE A 202 -18.86 4.01 15.55
N ILE A 203 -17.97 3.99 16.55
CA ILE A 203 -18.02 3.03 17.66
C ILE A 203 -19.35 3.19 18.42
N SER A 204 -19.74 4.41 18.78
CA SER A 204 -20.98 4.62 19.53
C SER A 204 -22.23 4.14 18.77
N ILE A 205 -22.33 4.46 17.47
CA ILE A 205 -23.45 4.04 16.61
C ILE A 205 -23.50 2.52 16.49
N TYR A 206 -22.34 1.88 16.32
CA TYR A 206 -22.23 0.44 16.19
C TYR A 206 -22.58 -0.28 17.50
N LEU A 207 -22.11 0.22 18.65
CA LEU A 207 -22.47 -0.32 19.96
C LEU A 207 -23.98 -0.19 20.24
N ASP A 208 -24.59 0.94 19.89
CA ASP A 208 -26.04 1.16 20.01
C ASP A 208 -26.83 0.20 19.13
N GLU A 209 -26.43 0.02 17.86
CA GLU A 209 -27.08 -0.90 16.92
C GLU A 209 -26.93 -2.36 17.35
N ARG A 210 -25.75 -2.75 17.84
CA ARG A 210 -25.51 -4.10 18.35
C ARG A 210 -26.34 -4.38 19.59
N LYS A 211 -26.40 -3.44 20.54
CA LYS A 211 -27.24 -3.56 21.74
C LYS A 211 -28.71 -3.74 21.35
N GLY A 212 -29.24 -2.88 20.47
CA GLY A 212 -30.62 -3.00 20.00
C GLY A 212 -30.90 -4.33 19.28
N SER A 213 -29.95 -4.85 18.49
CA SER A 213 -30.09 -6.15 17.83
C SER A 213 -30.07 -7.34 18.80
N VAL A 214 -29.25 -7.28 19.86
CA VAL A 214 -29.24 -8.30 20.92
C VAL A 214 -30.53 -8.26 21.71
N ASP A 215 -30.97 -7.07 22.14
CA ASP A 215 -32.22 -6.88 22.88
C ASP A 215 -33.42 -7.41 22.07
N ALA A 216 -33.53 -7.06 20.78
CA ALA A 216 -34.60 -7.55 19.91
C ALA A 216 -34.60 -9.09 19.73
N ARG A 217 -33.41 -9.72 19.65
CA ARG A 217 -33.31 -11.20 19.57
C ARG A 217 -33.70 -11.86 20.88
N LEU A 218 -33.31 -11.29 22.02
CA LEU A 218 -33.70 -11.78 23.35
C LEU A 218 -35.21 -11.64 23.58
N GLU A 219 -35.81 -10.52 23.15
CA GLU A 219 -37.26 -10.31 23.19
C GLU A 219 -38.00 -11.33 22.32
N ALA A 220 -37.57 -11.52 21.07
CA ALA A 220 -38.18 -12.50 20.16
C ALA A 220 -38.05 -13.94 20.67
N ALA A 221 -36.88 -14.32 21.21
CA ALA A 221 -36.69 -15.63 21.84
C ALA A 221 -37.58 -15.78 23.08
N GLY A 222 -37.70 -14.73 23.90
CA GLY A 222 -38.57 -14.70 25.07
C GLY A 222 -40.05 -14.85 24.71
N GLU A 223 -40.51 -14.19 23.65
CA GLU A 223 -41.87 -14.36 23.12
C GLU A 223 -42.13 -15.79 22.63
N TRP A 224 -41.20 -16.34 21.86
CA TRP A 224 -41.30 -17.72 21.38
C TRP A 224 -41.40 -18.74 22.52
N ILE A 225 -40.54 -18.61 23.56
CA ILE A 225 -40.59 -19.48 24.74
C ILE A 225 -41.92 -19.30 25.50
N ARG A 226 -42.38 -18.05 25.69
CA ARG A 226 -43.67 -17.78 26.37
C ARG A 226 -44.84 -18.46 25.66
N GLN A 227 -44.92 -18.32 24.33
CA GLN A 227 -45.95 -18.98 23.55
C GLN A 227 -45.88 -20.50 23.71
N ARG A 228 -44.67 -21.06 23.66
CA ARG A 228 -44.47 -22.51 23.82
C ARG A 228 -44.84 -23.02 25.20
N ILE A 229 -44.56 -22.24 26.26
CA ILE A 229 -44.98 -22.53 27.63
C ILE A 229 -46.51 -22.57 27.70
N THR A 230 -47.23 -21.60 27.14
CA THR A 230 -48.70 -21.59 27.17
C THR A 230 -49.29 -22.82 26.46
N GLU A 231 -48.76 -23.20 25.30
CA GLU A 231 -49.17 -24.42 24.59
C GLU A 231 -48.90 -25.68 25.42
N GLN A 232 -47.73 -25.76 26.06
CA GLN A 232 -47.32 -26.90 26.85
C GLN A 232 -48.08 -26.99 28.19
N GLN A 233 -48.40 -25.86 28.82
CA GLN A 233 -49.25 -25.77 30.01
C GLN A 233 -50.64 -26.34 29.73
N ALA A 234 -51.27 -25.94 28.62
CA ALA A 234 -52.58 -26.49 28.24
C ALA A 234 -52.54 -28.02 28.06
N ARG A 235 -51.46 -28.58 27.48
CA ARG A 235 -51.28 -30.04 27.33
C ARG A 235 -51.07 -30.74 28.68
N ALA A 236 -50.28 -30.15 29.57
CA ALA A 236 -50.07 -30.66 30.92
C ALA A 236 -51.37 -30.64 31.73
N ASP A 237 -52.16 -29.57 31.63
CA ASP A 237 -53.46 -29.47 32.30
C ASP A 237 -54.47 -30.49 31.76
N ILE A 238 -54.58 -30.63 30.43
CA ILE A 238 -55.46 -31.63 29.80
C ILE A 238 -55.08 -33.05 30.24
N SER A 239 -53.80 -33.39 30.24
CA SER A 239 -53.34 -34.73 30.63
C SER A 239 -53.49 -34.99 32.13
N ARG A 240 -53.28 -33.97 32.99
CA ARG A 240 -53.51 -34.04 34.44
C ARG A 240 -54.99 -34.19 34.76
N ASP A 241 -55.84 -33.42 34.10
CA ASP A 241 -57.30 -33.50 34.27
C ASP A 241 -57.83 -34.85 33.76
N ALA A 242 -57.28 -35.40 32.67
CA ALA A 242 -57.63 -36.75 32.20
C ALA A 242 -57.28 -37.82 33.26
N ALA A 243 -56.08 -37.74 33.86
CA ALA A 243 -55.69 -38.65 34.93
C ALA A 243 -56.56 -38.49 36.20
N ARG A 244 -56.84 -37.24 36.61
CA ARG A 244 -57.69 -36.94 37.77
C ARG A 244 -59.13 -37.42 37.55
N ASN A 245 -59.73 -37.10 36.41
CA ASN A 245 -61.09 -37.51 36.10
C ASN A 245 -61.20 -39.04 35.99
N TYR A 246 -60.20 -39.70 35.41
CA TYR A 246 -60.14 -41.16 35.38
C TYR A 246 -60.04 -41.74 36.79
N GLN A 247 -59.18 -41.17 37.64
CA GLN A 247 -59.10 -41.51 39.05
C GLN A 247 -60.46 -41.33 39.72
N GLU A 248 -61.02 -40.12 39.78
CA GLU A 248 -62.32 -39.83 40.42
C GLU A 248 -63.46 -40.75 39.95
N SER A 249 -63.51 -41.07 38.65
CA SER A 249 -64.54 -41.97 38.10
C SER A 249 -64.41 -43.42 38.58
N MET A 250 -63.20 -43.85 38.98
CA MET A 250 -62.89 -45.21 39.44
C MET A 250 -62.58 -45.26 40.96
N ASP A 251 -62.38 -44.12 41.62
CA ASP A 251 -61.95 -43.94 43.02
C ASP A 251 -63.06 -44.21 44.06
N VAL A 252 -64.21 -44.74 43.63
CA VAL A 252 -65.14 -45.40 44.55
C VAL A 252 -64.56 -46.74 45.07
N VAL A 253 -63.45 -47.26 44.52
CA VAL A 253 -62.98 -48.63 44.81
C VAL A 253 -61.52 -48.80 45.25
N SER A 254 -60.61 -47.82 45.14
CA SER A 254 -59.16 -48.04 45.33
C SER A 254 -58.47 -47.14 46.36
N LYS A 255 -58.64 -47.43 47.65
CA LYS A 255 -57.62 -47.06 48.65
C LYS A 255 -56.52 -48.12 48.62
N GLU A 256 -55.25 -47.72 48.61
CA GLU A 256 -54.10 -48.64 48.63
C GLU A 256 -54.18 -49.65 49.79
N ASP A 257 -54.66 -49.21 50.97
CA ASP A 257 -54.92 -50.08 52.13
C ASP A 257 -55.93 -51.20 51.83
N ALA A 258 -56.95 -50.90 51.02
CA ALA A 258 -57.97 -51.87 50.63
C ALA A 258 -57.43 -52.88 49.59
N GLN A 259 -56.41 -52.53 48.81
CA GLN A 259 -55.78 -53.47 47.87
C GLN A 259 -54.92 -54.50 48.60
N GLU A 260 -54.14 -54.06 49.59
CA GLU A 260 -53.33 -54.98 50.42
C GLU A 260 -54.22 -55.94 51.22
N GLU A 261 -55.31 -55.42 51.81
CA GLU A 261 -56.28 -56.22 52.54
C GLU A 261 -57.00 -57.24 51.63
N ARG A 262 -57.33 -56.87 50.39
CA ARG A 262 -57.91 -57.80 49.40
C ARG A 262 -56.94 -58.89 48.96
N ILE A 263 -55.66 -58.55 48.76
CA ILE A 263 -54.62 -59.54 48.42
C ILE A 263 -54.46 -60.55 49.57
N LYS A 264 -54.44 -60.06 50.82
CA LYS A 264 -54.44 -60.92 52.02
C LYS A 264 -55.67 -61.82 52.06
N SER A 265 -56.87 -61.28 51.86
CA SER A 265 -58.10 -62.10 51.85
C SER A 265 -58.12 -63.16 50.74
N PHE A 266 -57.55 -62.87 49.56
CA PHE A 266 -57.46 -63.83 48.47
C PHE A 266 -56.48 -64.96 48.83
N LEU A 267 -55.30 -64.62 49.38
CA LEU A 267 -54.33 -65.60 49.87
C LEU A 267 -54.91 -66.48 50.98
N GLU A 268 -55.69 -65.91 51.89
CA GLU A 268 -56.41 -66.65 52.93
C GLU A 268 -57.45 -67.60 52.36
N LEU A 269 -58.23 -67.17 51.36
CA LEU A 269 -59.22 -68.02 50.68
C LEU A 269 -58.55 -69.18 49.93
N THR A 270 -57.47 -68.91 49.18
CA THR A 270 -56.69 -69.97 48.50
C THR A 270 -56.05 -70.93 49.50
N GLY A 271 -55.55 -70.41 50.64
CA GLY A 271 -55.05 -71.26 51.72
C GLY A 271 -56.13 -72.12 52.37
N ARG A 272 -57.37 -71.62 52.46
CA ARG A 272 -58.51 -72.36 52.99
C ARG A 272 -59.02 -73.44 52.02
N GLU A 273 -59.06 -73.14 50.73
CA GLU A 273 -59.35 -74.13 49.67
C GLU A 273 -58.39 -75.32 49.75
N GLY A 274 -57.07 -75.06 49.87
CA GLY A 274 -56.08 -76.13 50.00
C GLY A 274 -56.30 -77.03 51.24
N LYS A 275 -56.68 -76.46 52.38
CA LYS A 275 -56.99 -77.22 53.61
C LYS A 275 -58.27 -78.05 53.50
N ILE A 276 -59.29 -77.51 52.82
CA ILE A 276 -60.54 -78.23 52.56
C ILE A 276 -60.25 -79.43 51.66
N GLU A 277 -59.48 -79.24 50.59
CA GLU A 277 -59.14 -80.32 49.66
C GLU A 277 -58.28 -81.41 50.32
N GLU A 278 -57.32 -81.05 51.16
CA GLU A 278 -56.57 -82.00 52.01
C GLU A 278 -57.51 -82.83 52.88
N SER A 279 -58.48 -82.18 53.54
CA SER A 279 -59.47 -82.85 54.39
C SER A 279 -60.43 -83.73 53.59
N ARG A 280 -60.79 -83.34 52.36
CA ARG A 280 -61.64 -84.14 51.45
C ARG A 280 -60.92 -85.43 51.06
N VAL A 281 -59.66 -85.34 50.62
CA VAL A 281 -58.84 -86.50 50.27
C VAL A 281 -58.67 -87.46 51.45
N GLU A 282 -58.47 -86.93 52.67
CA GLU A 282 -58.39 -87.76 53.88
C GLU A 282 -59.71 -88.51 54.15
N VAL A 283 -60.86 -87.82 54.08
CA VAL A 283 -62.19 -88.40 54.32
C VAL A 283 -62.58 -89.40 53.23
N GLU A 284 -62.34 -89.09 51.95
CA GLU A 284 -62.57 -89.99 50.82
C GLU A 284 -61.72 -91.26 50.92
N GLY A 285 -60.47 -91.13 51.37
CA GLY A 285 -59.58 -92.26 51.65
C GLY A 285 -60.14 -93.19 52.73
N VAL A 286 -60.69 -92.64 53.82
CA VAL A 286 -61.31 -93.42 54.90
C VAL A 286 -62.60 -94.11 54.43
N ILE A 287 -63.47 -93.42 53.68
CA ILE A 287 -64.70 -94.00 53.13
C ILE A 287 -64.37 -95.18 52.19
N SER A 288 -63.45 -94.98 51.25
CA SER A 288 -63.04 -96.01 50.28
C SER A 288 -62.46 -97.25 50.98
N ALA A 289 -61.69 -97.07 52.05
CA ALA A 289 -61.12 -98.16 52.82
C ALA A 289 -62.17 -98.98 53.59
N LEU A 290 -63.18 -98.32 54.15
CA LEU A 290 -64.27 -98.97 54.88
C LEU A 290 -65.28 -99.65 53.95
N GLU A 291 -65.52 -99.12 52.75
CA GLU A 291 -66.34 -99.79 51.73
C GLU A 291 -65.64 -101.01 51.13
N ALA A 292 -64.31 -100.95 50.98
CA ALA A 292 -63.52 -102.11 50.58
C ALA A 292 -63.46 -103.19 51.67
N ALA A 293 -63.59 -102.82 52.95
CA ALA A 293 -63.54 -103.73 54.10
C ALA A 293 -64.69 -104.76 54.14
N ASP A 294 -65.82 -104.46 53.49
CA ASP A 294 -66.96 -105.39 53.32
C ASP A 294 -66.61 -106.59 52.39
N LYS A 295 -65.47 -106.52 51.69
CA LYS A 295 -64.91 -107.61 50.87
C LYS A 295 -63.53 -108.01 51.37
N ALA A 296 -63.49 -108.69 52.52
CA ALA A 296 -62.37 -109.52 52.98
C ALA A 296 -60.94 -108.99 52.68
N SER A 297 -60.46 -108.00 53.44
CA SER A 297 -59.12 -107.97 54.09
C SER A 297 -58.72 -106.54 54.50
N VAL A 298 -59.01 -106.16 55.75
CA VAL A 298 -58.56 -104.91 56.39
C VAL A 298 -57.12 -105.06 56.95
N VAL A 299 -56.16 -105.53 56.15
CA VAL A 299 -54.80 -105.82 56.68
C VAL A 299 -53.66 -105.17 55.88
N ALA A 300 -53.92 -104.37 54.84
CA ALA A 300 -52.82 -103.88 53.99
C ALA A 300 -52.55 -102.36 53.98
N GLN A 301 -53.32 -101.50 54.66
CA GLN A 301 -53.07 -100.05 54.59
C GLN A 301 -53.26 -99.38 55.96
N ASN A 302 -52.28 -98.58 56.38
CA ASN A 302 -52.21 -97.79 57.62
C ASN A 302 -53.33 -96.74 57.69
N ILE A 303 -54.57 -97.19 57.78
CA ILE A 303 -55.75 -96.34 57.84
C ILE A 303 -56.29 -96.42 59.26
N VAL A 304 -56.42 -95.26 59.91
CA VAL A 304 -56.90 -95.14 61.29
C VAL A 304 -58.40 -95.45 61.29
N VAL A 305 -58.72 -96.72 61.51
CA VAL A 305 -60.08 -97.15 61.83
C VAL A 305 -60.37 -96.75 63.28
N PRO A 306 -61.54 -96.18 63.61
CA PRO A 306 -61.90 -95.85 64.99
C PRO A 306 -61.72 -97.06 65.92
N ASP A 307 -61.18 -96.82 67.12
CA ASP A 307 -60.92 -97.87 68.11
C ASP A 307 -62.17 -98.71 68.42
N SER A 308 -63.37 -98.10 68.35
CA SER A 308 -64.64 -98.80 68.55
C SER A 308 -64.94 -99.86 67.48
N ILE A 309 -64.61 -99.59 66.22
CA ILE A 309 -64.76 -100.54 65.10
C ILE A 309 -63.64 -101.56 65.16
N ALA A 310 -62.40 -101.13 65.42
CA ALA A 310 -61.24 -102.00 65.53
C ALA A 310 -61.38 -103.03 66.67
N ILE A 311 -61.92 -102.63 67.82
CA ILE A 311 -62.21 -103.52 68.95
C ILE A 311 -63.32 -104.51 68.58
N LYS A 312 -64.46 -104.05 68.06
CA LYS A 312 -65.57 -104.93 67.64
C LYS A 312 -65.15 -105.94 66.56
N GLN A 313 -64.28 -105.55 65.63
CA GLN A 313 -63.74 -106.45 64.62
C GLN A 313 -62.77 -107.49 65.20
N ARG A 314 -61.97 -107.10 66.19
CA ARG A 314 -61.07 -108.02 66.92
C ARG A 314 -61.87 -109.03 67.74
N ASP A 315 -62.91 -108.57 68.43
CA ASP A 315 -63.79 -109.43 69.25
C ASP A 315 -64.55 -110.44 68.38
N LEU A 316 -65.11 -110.00 67.24
CA LEU A 316 -65.78 -110.88 66.29
C LEU A 316 -64.83 -111.96 65.75
N ARG A 317 -63.59 -111.60 65.40
CA ARG A 317 -62.57 -112.58 64.98
C ARG A 317 -62.24 -113.57 66.09
N GLY A 318 -62.21 -113.14 67.35
CA GLY A 318 -62.04 -114.02 68.50
C GLY A 318 -63.18 -115.05 68.60
N GLN A 319 -64.43 -114.56 68.52
CA GLN A 319 -65.62 -115.42 68.56
C GLN A 319 -65.66 -116.42 67.39
N GLU A 320 -65.31 -116.02 66.17
CA GLU A 320 -65.24 -116.93 65.00
C GLU A 320 -64.20 -118.04 65.19
N GLN A 321 -63.05 -117.73 65.81
CA GLN A 321 -62.04 -118.75 66.15
C GLN A 321 -62.52 -119.70 67.24
N ASP A 322 -63.24 -119.20 68.24
CA ASP A 322 -63.81 -120.02 69.31
C ASP A 322 -64.93 -120.93 68.78
N LEU A 323 -65.75 -120.46 67.81
CA LEU A 323 -66.72 -121.29 67.09
C LEU A 323 -66.03 -122.39 66.28
N ALA A 324 -64.94 -122.07 65.59
CA ALA A 324 -64.17 -123.05 64.84
C ALA A 324 -63.63 -124.18 65.76
N ARG A 325 -63.18 -123.85 66.98
CA ARG A 325 -62.76 -124.86 67.98
C ARG A 325 -63.93 -125.69 68.51
N LEU A 326 -65.08 -125.07 68.79
CA LEU A 326 -66.26 -125.80 69.29
C LEU A 326 -66.81 -126.80 68.27
N LEU A 327 -66.77 -126.46 66.97
CA LEU A 327 -67.20 -127.34 65.87
C LEU A 327 -66.27 -128.56 65.64
N GLU A 328 -65.03 -128.55 66.16
CA GLU A 328 -64.18 -129.75 66.15
C GLU A 328 -64.61 -130.78 67.20
N THR A 329 -65.26 -130.33 68.29
CA THR A 329 -65.54 -131.17 69.47
C THR A 329 -67.01 -131.57 69.58
N TYR A 330 -67.93 -130.72 69.12
CA TYR A 330 -69.38 -130.94 69.21
C TYR A 330 -70.05 -130.89 67.83
N ASP A 331 -71.07 -131.72 67.64
CA ASP A 331 -71.88 -131.72 66.41
C ASP A 331 -72.68 -130.42 66.27
N GLY A 332 -73.01 -130.03 65.04
CA GLY A 332 -73.45 -128.68 64.67
C GLY A 332 -74.77 -128.19 65.29
N ASN A 333 -75.50 -129.06 66.01
CA ASN A 333 -76.76 -128.79 66.67
C ASN A 333 -76.65 -128.73 68.21
N ALA A 334 -75.44 -128.79 68.78
CA ALA A 334 -75.23 -128.64 70.21
C ALA A 334 -75.58 -127.22 70.70
N GLU A 335 -76.22 -127.12 71.87
CA GLU A 335 -76.71 -125.86 72.46
C GLU A 335 -75.61 -124.77 72.49
N ALA A 336 -74.40 -125.11 72.92
CA ALA A 336 -73.25 -124.19 72.96
C ALA A 336 -72.78 -123.66 71.58
N VAL A 337 -72.95 -124.44 70.51
CA VAL A 337 -72.60 -124.02 69.13
C VAL A 337 -73.66 -123.09 68.56
N VAL A 338 -74.93 -123.35 68.86
CA VAL A 338 -76.06 -122.51 68.44
C VAL A 338 -76.01 -121.17 69.16
N ASP A 339 -75.72 -121.16 70.47
CA ASP A 339 -75.57 -119.93 71.26
C ASP A 339 -74.44 -119.05 70.74
N LEU A 340 -73.24 -119.62 70.49
CA LEU A 340 -72.11 -118.86 69.98
C LEU A 340 -72.33 -118.36 68.53
N ARG A 341 -73.04 -119.14 67.70
CA ARG A 341 -73.49 -118.64 66.38
C ARG A 341 -74.46 -117.46 66.53
N GLY A 342 -75.37 -117.52 67.50
CA GLY A 342 -76.26 -116.41 67.84
C GLY A 342 -75.50 -115.17 68.31
N GLU A 343 -74.45 -115.34 69.12
CA GLU A 343 -73.57 -114.23 69.54
C GLU A 343 -72.75 -113.67 68.38
N ILE A 344 -72.20 -114.50 67.49
CA ILE A 344 -71.45 -114.05 66.30
C ILE A 344 -72.34 -113.26 65.35
N GLU A 345 -73.57 -113.72 65.09
CA GLU A 345 -74.52 -112.99 64.25
C GLU A 345 -74.91 -111.64 64.89
N LYS A 346 -75.06 -111.59 66.22
CA LYS A 346 -75.27 -110.34 66.95
C LYS A 346 -74.07 -109.40 66.85
N SER A 347 -72.85 -109.90 67.05
CA SER A 347 -71.61 -109.13 66.92
C SER A 347 -71.38 -108.63 65.49
N ARG A 348 -71.72 -109.42 64.48
CA ARG A 348 -71.70 -109.02 63.06
C ARG A 348 -72.68 -107.88 62.80
N ALA A 349 -73.92 -108.01 63.25
CA ALA A 349 -74.93 -106.97 63.13
C ALA A 349 -74.51 -105.67 63.85
N ASP A 350 -73.91 -105.77 65.03
CA ASP A 350 -73.40 -104.63 65.79
C ASP A 350 -72.18 -103.95 65.13
N LEU A 351 -71.29 -104.73 64.48
CA LEU A 351 -70.15 -104.22 63.73
C LEU A 351 -70.60 -103.53 62.43
N ASP A 352 -71.55 -104.12 61.71
CA ASP A 352 -72.12 -103.56 60.49
C ASP A 352 -72.89 -102.26 60.80
N LEU A 353 -73.66 -102.24 61.89
CA LEU A 353 -74.32 -101.03 62.37
C LEU A 353 -73.30 -99.94 62.72
N ALA A 354 -72.24 -100.27 63.45
CA ALA A 354 -71.19 -99.30 63.80
C ALA A 354 -70.43 -98.79 62.57
N THR A 355 -70.14 -99.66 61.60
CA THR A 355 -69.47 -99.31 60.34
C THR A 355 -70.37 -98.44 59.47
N THR A 356 -71.65 -98.78 59.36
CA THR A 356 -72.65 -98.00 58.61
C THR A 356 -72.87 -96.63 59.23
N GLN A 357 -72.97 -96.53 60.56
CA GLN A 357 -73.09 -95.24 61.26
C GLN A 357 -71.85 -94.37 61.07
N TYR A 358 -70.65 -94.96 61.11
CA TYR A 358 -69.41 -94.23 60.88
C TYR A 358 -69.26 -93.81 59.41
N LEU A 359 -69.59 -94.67 58.46
CA LEU A 359 -69.64 -94.33 57.03
C LEU A 359 -70.66 -93.21 56.75
N GLN A 360 -71.83 -93.24 57.38
CA GLN A 360 -72.80 -92.16 57.28
C GLN A 360 -72.25 -90.85 57.86
N THR A 361 -71.53 -90.91 58.98
CA THR A 361 -70.87 -89.75 59.58
C THR A 361 -69.79 -89.17 58.67
N MET A 362 -68.96 -90.04 58.06
CA MET A 362 -67.91 -89.61 57.14
C MET A 362 -68.47 -89.10 55.81
N ARG A 363 -69.54 -89.71 55.26
CA ARG A 363 -70.25 -89.19 54.09
C ARG A 363 -70.89 -87.84 54.37
N ALA A 364 -71.50 -87.65 55.54
CA ALA A 364 -72.03 -86.35 55.96
C ALA A 364 -70.91 -85.30 56.14
N LYS A 365 -69.72 -85.72 56.59
CA LYS A 365 -68.54 -84.85 56.65
C LYS A 365 -68.04 -84.49 55.25
N LEU A 366 -68.02 -85.43 54.30
CA LEU A 366 -67.63 -85.18 52.91
C LEU A 366 -68.58 -84.19 52.25
N THR A 367 -69.90 -84.38 52.36
CA THR A 367 -70.86 -83.43 51.79
C THR A 367 -70.79 -82.04 52.43
N ALA A 368 -70.50 -81.97 53.73
CA ALA A 368 -70.24 -80.69 54.40
C ALA A 368 -68.97 -80.00 53.84
N LEU A 369 -67.91 -80.76 53.59
CA LEU A 369 -66.68 -80.24 52.95
C LEU A 369 -66.90 -79.85 51.48
N ASP A 370 -67.73 -80.59 50.72
CA ASP A 370 -68.09 -80.26 49.34
C ASP A 370 -68.84 -78.92 49.28
N HIS A 371 -69.81 -78.71 50.17
CA HIS A 371 -70.52 -77.43 50.27
C HIS A 371 -69.60 -76.28 50.71
N GLU A 372 -68.64 -76.54 51.61
CA GLU A 372 -67.65 -75.53 51.98
C GLU A 372 -66.72 -75.19 50.81
N ALA A 373 -66.28 -76.20 50.04
CA ALA A 373 -65.45 -76.02 48.85
C ALA A 373 -66.17 -75.18 47.78
N GLU A 374 -67.43 -75.49 47.46
CA GLU A 374 -68.24 -74.68 46.54
C GLU A 374 -68.39 -73.23 47.01
N GLY A 375 -68.61 -73.03 48.31
CA GLY A 375 -68.73 -71.71 48.93
C GLY A 375 -67.43 -70.90 48.86
N VAL A 376 -66.28 -71.53 49.08
CA VAL A 376 -64.96 -70.89 48.96
C VAL A 376 -64.63 -70.61 47.49
N GLN A 377 -64.89 -71.56 46.59
CA GLN A 377 -64.63 -71.42 45.16
C GLN A 377 -65.42 -70.27 44.52
N SER A 378 -66.70 -70.14 44.87
CA SER A 378 -67.53 -69.01 44.42
C SER A 378 -66.94 -67.66 44.86
N ARG A 379 -66.45 -67.57 46.10
CA ARG A 379 -65.80 -66.35 46.62
C ARG A 379 -64.46 -66.08 45.93
N LEU A 380 -63.69 -67.13 45.61
CA LEU A 380 -62.43 -67.01 44.87
C LEU A 380 -62.63 -66.46 43.47
N VAL A 381 -63.63 -66.95 42.73
CA VAL A 381 -63.95 -66.42 41.39
C VAL A 381 -64.32 -64.94 41.46
N VAL A 382 -65.20 -64.55 42.40
CA VAL A 382 -65.59 -63.14 42.59
C VAL A 382 -64.39 -62.28 43.00
N ALA A 383 -63.52 -62.78 43.88
CA ALA A 383 -62.31 -62.09 44.28
C ALA A 383 -61.32 -61.94 43.12
N GLN A 384 -61.17 -62.96 42.28
CA GLN A 384 -60.30 -62.95 41.10
C GLN A 384 -60.79 -61.96 40.04
N GLU A 385 -62.08 -61.96 39.71
CA GLU A 385 -62.67 -60.99 38.76
C GLU A 385 -62.50 -59.55 39.25
N LYS A 386 -62.63 -59.30 40.55
CA LYS A 386 -62.37 -57.99 41.14
C LYS A 386 -60.90 -57.60 41.01
N ARG A 387 -59.96 -58.50 41.30
CA ARG A 387 -58.52 -58.25 41.14
C ARG A 387 -58.11 -57.93 39.70
N ILE A 388 -58.68 -58.64 38.72
CA ILE A 388 -58.38 -58.37 37.30
C ILE A 388 -58.89 -56.98 36.89
N ARG A 389 -60.10 -56.60 37.32
CA ARG A 389 -60.65 -55.26 37.07
C ARG A 389 -59.81 -54.18 37.73
N ASP A 390 -59.47 -54.35 39.01
CA ASP A 390 -58.65 -53.39 39.76
C ASP A 390 -57.26 -53.23 39.11
N ALA A 391 -56.62 -54.34 38.68
CA ALA A 391 -55.34 -54.30 37.98
C ALA A 391 -55.39 -53.55 36.63
N LEU A 392 -56.49 -53.71 35.87
CA LEU A 392 -56.69 -52.98 34.62
C LEU A 392 -56.85 -51.47 34.86
N VAL A 393 -57.66 -51.10 35.85
CA VAL A 393 -57.86 -49.70 36.25
C VAL A 393 -56.53 -49.06 36.68
N GLN A 394 -55.75 -49.76 37.51
CA GLN A 394 -54.45 -49.26 37.97
C GLN A 394 -53.42 -49.11 36.84
N THR A 395 -53.44 -50.02 35.87
CA THR A 395 -52.54 -49.94 34.70
C THR A 395 -52.84 -48.71 33.86
N GLU A 396 -54.13 -48.44 33.59
CA GLU A 396 -54.52 -47.27 32.79
C GLU A 396 -54.30 -45.97 33.57
N LEU A 397 -54.59 -45.94 34.87
CA LEU A 397 -54.27 -44.79 35.73
C LEU A 397 -52.77 -44.49 35.71
N SER A 398 -51.93 -45.51 35.89
CA SER A 398 -50.47 -45.37 35.83
C SER A 398 -49.99 -44.87 34.47
N ARG A 399 -50.63 -45.30 33.37
CA ARG A 399 -50.34 -44.81 32.02
C ARG A 399 -50.67 -43.32 31.89
N LEU A 400 -51.85 -42.89 32.32
CA LEU A 400 -52.28 -41.50 32.27
C LEU A 400 -51.42 -40.60 33.16
N GLN A 401 -51.06 -41.06 34.36
CA GLN A 401 -50.15 -40.36 35.27
C GLN A 401 -48.76 -40.16 34.64
N LYS A 402 -48.18 -41.19 34.01
CA LYS A 402 -46.89 -41.07 33.30
C LYS A 402 -46.94 -40.07 32.14
N ILE A 403 -48.06 -40.00 31.43
CA ILE A 403 -48.24 -39.00 30.36
C ILE A 403 -48.27 -37.60 30.99
N ALA A 404 -49.06 -37.40 32.05
CA ALA A 404 -49.12 -36.11 32.76
C ALA A 404 -47.75 -35.68 33.32
N GLU A 405 -46.99 -36.61 33.91
CA GLU A 405 -45.64 -36.34 34.41
C GLU A 405 -44.66 -35.97 33.27
N LYS A 406 -44.75 -36.65 32.12
CA LYS A 406 -43.94 -36.30 30.96
C LYS A 406 -44.25 -34.89 30.43
N GLU A 407 -45.53 -34.52 30.34
CA GLU A 407 -45.92 -33.17 29.91
C GLU A 407 -45.50 -32.10 30.92
N GLN A 408 -45.56 -32.41 32.23
CA GLN A 408 -45.09 -31.53 33.31
C GLN A 408 -43.58 -31.32 33.27
N THR A 409 -42.79 -32.40 33.14
CA THR A 409 -41.32 -32.28 33.06
C THR A 409 -40.86 -31.51 31.81
N ALA A 410 -41.60 -31.63 30.70
CA ALA A 410 -41.36 -30.80 29.52
C ALA A 410 -41.68 -29.32 29.77
N LEU A 411 -42.76 -29.02 30.50
CA LEU A 411 -43.08 -27.67 30.94
C LEU A 411 -41.99 -27.09 31.86
N ASP A 412 -41.56 -27.82 32.88
CA ASP A 412 -40.54 -27.38 33.84
C ASP A 412 -39.22 -27.05 33.13
N LYS A 413 -38.85 -27.82 32.10
CA LYS A 413 -37.69 -27.53 31.25
C LYS A 413 -37.82 -26.20 30.51
N LEU A 414 -38.98 -25.92 29.92
CA LEU A 414 -39.23 -24.64 29.25
C LEU A 414 -39.23 -23.46 30.24
N GLU A 415 -39.77 -23.65 31.44
CA GLU A 415 -39.75 -22.63 32.49
C GLU A 415 -38.33 -22.33 32.97
N ASN A 416 -37.48 -23.35 33.13
CA ASN A 416 -36.07 -23.18 33.45
C ASN A 416 -35.33 -22.45 32.31
N GLN A 417 -35.54 -22.83 31.05
CA GLN A 417 -34.99 -22.10 29.91
C GLN A 417 -35.42 -20.62 29.88
N ARG A 418 -36.68 -20.32 30.24
CA ARG A 418 -37.15 -18.94 30.37
C ARG A 418 -36.41 -18.18 31.48
N ARG A 419 -36.17 -18.81 32.63
CA ARG A 419 -35.41 -18.20 33.74
C ARG A 419 -33.95 -17.96 33.35
N ASP A 420 -33.33 -18.91 32.66
CA ASP A 420 -31.95 -18.78 32.17
C ASP A 420 -31.83 -17.64 31.15
N LEU A 421 -32.79 -17.54 30.21
CA LEU A 421 -32.84 -16.44 29.25
C LEU A 421 -33.02 -15.08 29.96
N ALA A 422 -33.89 -15.02 30.98
CA ALA A 422 -34.10 -13.81 31.78
C ALA A 422 -32.85 -13.41 32.58
N ALA A 423 -32.14 -14.38 33.16
CA ALA A 423 -30.88 -14.13 33.87
C ALA A 423 -29.79 -13.65 32.90
N LYS A 424 -29.69 -14.23 31.70
CA LYS A 424 -28.76 -13.79 30.65
C LYS A 424 -29.08 -12.38 30.15
N ALA A 425 -30.36 -12.02 30.02
CA ALA A 425 -30.77 -10.67 29.64
C ALA A 425 -30.41 -9.60 30.70
N MET A 426 -30.20 -9.99 31.96
CA MET A 426 -29.73 -9.08 33.03
C MET A 426 -28.21 -8.87 33.02
N LEU A 427 -27.45 -9.73 32.34
CA LEU A 427 -25.99 -9.58 32.25
C LEU A 427 -25.67 -8.48 31.23
N PRO A 428 -24.77 -7.53 31.54
CA PRO A 428 -24.26 -6.61 30.54
C PRO A 428 -23.52 -7.42 29.47
N GLY A 429 -24.06 -7.45 28.25
CA GLY A 429 -23.45 -8.10 27.10
C GLY A 429 -22.17 -7.38 26.67
N ALA A 430 -21.07 -7.60 27.37
CA ALA A 430 -19.76 -7.06 27.02
C ALA A 430 -19.10 -7.91 25.91
N GLU A 431 -19.80 -8.13 24.80
CA GLU A 431 -19.21 -8.73 23.58
C GLU A 431 -18.23 -7.76 22.90
N LEU A 432 -18.37 -6.46 23.16
CA LEU A 432 -17.56 -5.41 22.55
C LEU A 432 -17.06 -4.46 23.63
N GLU A 433 -15.75 -4.29 23.72
CA GLU A 433 -15.11 -3.38 24.68
C GLU A 433 -14.27 -2.33 23.96
N VAL A 434 -14.45 -1.06 24.32
CA VAL A 434 -13.62 0.03 23.78
C VAL A 434 -12.28 0.04 24.51
N LEU A 435 -11.25 -0.53 23.88
CA LEU A 435 -9.88 -0.54 24.42
C LEU A 435 -9.32 0.88 24.55
N SER A 436 -9.48 1.69 23.51
CA SER A 436 -9.08 3.10 23.55
C SER A 436 -9.94 3.97 22.64
N PRO A 437 -10.56 5.04 23.16
CA PRO A 437 -11.24 6.02 22.32
C PRO A 437 -10.23 6.86 21.55
N ALA A 438 -10.66 7.42 20.41
CA ALA A 438 -9.85 8.34 19.64
C ALA A 438 -9.64 9.66 20.38
N THR A 439 -8.37 10.01 20.57
CA THR A 439 -7.93 11.29 21.13
C THR A 439 -7.62 12.30 20.03
N VAL A 440 -7.73 13.59 20.34
CA VAL A 440 -7.46 14.67 19.40
C VAL A 440 -5.96 14.72 19.10
N PRO A 441 -5.53 14.52 17.84
CA PRO A 441 -4.12 14.53 17.48
C PRO A 441 -3.53 15.94 17.63
N LEU A 442 -2.41 16.04 18.35
CA LEU A 442 -1.71 17.30 18.60
C LEU A 442 -0.83 17.77 17.43
N ALA A 443 -0.49 16.86 16.52
CA ALA A 443 0.38 17.12 15.38
C ALA A 443 -0.22 16.50 14.10
N PRO A 444 -0.02 17.16 12.94
CA PRO A 444 -0.47 16.61 11.67
C PRO A 444 0.35 15.38 11.26
N GLN A 445 -0.31 14.48 10.54
CA GLN A 445 0.27 13.29 9.95
C GLN A 445 1.11 13.65 8.72
N GLY A 446 2.22 12.94 8.52
CA GLY A 446 3.08 13.06 7.34
C GLY A 446 4.38 13.82 7.59
N ARG A 447 5.14 14.06 6.52
CA ARG A 447 6.41 14.80 6.60
C ARG A 447 6.11 16.30 6.58
N GLY A 448 6.64 17.04 7.54
CA GLY A 448 6.39 18.49 7.64
C GLY A 448 6.77 19.24 6.35
N ARG A 449 6.20 20.44 6.16
CA ARG A 449 6.43 21.29 4.97
C ARG A 449 7.90 21.47 4.62
N LEU A 450 8.77 21.49 5.64
CA LEU A 450 10.22 21.57 5.49
C LEU A 450 10.81 20.45 4.62
N PHE A 451 10.32 19.21 4.75
CA PHE A 451 10.79 18.08 3.95
C PHE A 451 10.57 18.32 2.45
N TYR A 452 9.37 18.78 2.07
CA TYR A 452 9.05 19.09 0.68
C TYR A 452 9.81 20.32 0.17
N LEU A 453 10.01 21.34 1.01
CA LEU A 453 10.81 22.52 0.65
C LEU A 453 12.27 22.16 0.37
N VAL A 454 12.88 21.31 1.21
CA VAL A 454 14.25 20.83 1.00
C VAL A 454 14.34 20.00 -0.28
N GLY A 455 13.37 19.10 -0.52
CA GLY A 455 13.31 18.32 -1.75
C GLY A 455 13.18 19.20 -3.01
N ALA A 456 12.28 20.19 -2.98
CA ALA A 456 12.07 21.13 -4.08
C ALA A 456 13.32 22.00 -4.34
N LEU A 457 14.00 22.46 -3.27
CA LEU A 457 15.23 23.23 -3.39
C LEU A 457 16.35 22.43 -4.07
N LEU A 458 16.56 21.17 -3.65
CA LEU A 458 17.57 20.30 -4.24
C LEU A 458 17.27 20.02 -5.72
N ALA A 459 16.00 19.75 -6.06
CA ALA A 459 15.56 19.57 -7.45
C ALA A 459 15.79 20.84 -8.29
N ALA A 460 15.46 22.01 -7.75
CA ALA A 460 15.64 23.30 -8.43
C ALA A 460 17.13 23.64 -8.65
N ILE A 461 18.00 23.39 -7.67
CA ILE A 461 19.46 23.57 -7.81
C ILE A 461 20.01 22.60 -8.86
N SER A 462 19.62 21.32 -8.81
CA SER A 462 20.06 20.32 -9.79
C SER A 462 19.65 20.69 -11.21
N GLY A 463 18.39 21.11 -11.41
CA GLY A 463 17.88 21.60 -12.69
C GLY A 463 18.63 22.85 -13.18
N ALA A 464 18.89 23.81 -12.29
CA ALA A 464 19.62 25.03 -12.62
C ALA A 464 21.08 24.78 -13.00
N VAL A 465 21.79 23.89 -12.29
CA VAL A 465 23.16 23.47 -12.62
C VAL A 465 23.19 22.73 -13.95
N THR A 466 22.24 21.83 -14.20
CA THR A 466 22.10 21.11 -15.47
C THR A 466 21.88 22.08 -16.63
N ALA A 467 20.97 23.05 -16.48
CA ALA A 467 20.75 24.09 -17.48
C ALA A 467 22.01 24.94 -17.74
N ALA A 468 22.74 25.29 -16.69
CA ALA A 468 24.00 26.01 -16.81
C ALA A 468 25.07 25.21 -17.56
N PHE A 469 25.15 23.90 -17.32
CA PHE A 469 26.03 22.99 -18.03
C PHE A 469 25.68 22.89 -19.51
N VAL A 470 24.40 22.71 -19.85
CA VAL A 470 23.92 22.61 -21.24
C VAL A 470 24.21 23.90 -22.03
N ILE A 471 23.98 25.07 -21.43
CA ILE A 471 24.27 26.36 -22.06
C ILE A 471 25.77 26.51 -22.33
N GLU A 472 26.62 26.09 -21.38
CA GLU A 472 28.07 26.17 -21.55
C GLU A 472 28.59 25.19 -22.61
N MET A 473 28.06 23.96 -22.63
CA MET A 473 28.42 22.95 -23.63
C MET A 473 27.97 23.34 -25.04
N SER A 474 26.87 24.10 -25.16
CA SER A 474 26.35 24.62 -26.42
C SER A 474 27.14 25.82 -26.95
N ASP A 475 28.03 26.40 -26.14
CA ASP A 475 28.78 27.60 -26.50
C ASP A 475 30.01 27.25 -27.35
N ARG A 476 29.89 27.50 -28.67
CA ARG A 476 30.94 27.19 -29.66
C ARG A 476 31.78 28.40 -30.06
N THR A 477 31.86 29.43 -29.21
CA THR A 477 32.61 30.66 -29.51
C THR A 477 34.10 30.56 -29.18
N VAL A 478 34.92 31.38 -29.85
CA VAL A 478 36.36 31.49 -29.58
C VAL A 478 36.58 32.39 -28.37
N ARG A 479 37.38 31.92 -27.41
CA ARG A 479 37.70 32.66 -26.18
C ARG A 479 39.19 32.72 -25.85
N SER A 480 39.98 31.77 -26.33
CA SER A 480 41.38 31.60 -25.92
C SER A 480 42.25 31.20 -27.10
N PHE A 481 43.56 31.49 -26.98
CA PHE A 481 44.57 31.03 -27.91
C PHE A 481 44.68 29.51 -27.99
N ASP A 482 44.44 28.77 -26.91
CA ASP A 482 44.47 27.30 -26.94
C ASP A 482 43.53 26.76 -28.02
N GLN A 483 42.40 27.45 -28.22
CA GLN A 483 41.41 27.11 -29.23
C GLN A 483 41.79 27.56 -30.64
N VAL A 484 42.60 28.62 -30.76
CA VAL A 484 43.08 29.15 -32.03
C VAL A 484 44.27 28.34 -32.53
N THR A 485 45.23 28.04 -31.67
CA THR A 485 46.42 27.22 -31.99
C THR A 485 46.04 25.82 -32.48
N ALA A 486 44.91 25.28 -32.00
CA ALA A 486 44.34 24.03 -32.53
C ALA A 486 43.89 24.13 -34.00
N MET A 487 43.69 25.34 -34.53
CA MET A 487 43.33 25.57 -35.93
C MET A 487 44.60 25.64 -36.79
N ALA A 488 44.66 24.82 -37.84
CA ALA A 488 45.85 24.70 -38.68
C ALA A 488 46.30 26.03 -39.30
N ARG A 489 47.63 26.31 -39.25
CA ARG A 489 48.33 27.46 -39.84
C ARG A 489 47.92 28.83 -39.29
N THR A 490 47.68 28.89 -37.98
CA THR A 490 47.43 30.15 -37.28
C THR A 490 48.55 30.45 -36.29
N ILE A 491 48.84 31.74 -36.10
CA ILE A 491 49.75 32.21 -35.04
C ILE A 491 48.93 33.10 -34.09
N PRO A 492 48.78 32.74 -32.81
CA PRO A 492 48.12 33.61 -31.84
C PRO A 492 48.99 34.85 -31.58
N ALA A 493 48.37 36.03 -31.68
CA ALA A 493 49.07 37.32 -31.72
C ALA A 493 48.91 38.18 -30.46
N GLY A 494 47.79 38.03 -29.75
CA GLY A 494 47.46 38.93 -28.64
C GLY A 494 45.98 38.87 -28.22
N LEU A 495 45.75 38.97 -26.90
CA LEU A 495 44.43 39.14 -26.31
C LEU A 495 44.24 40.64 -26.06
N ILE A 496 43.46 41.29 -26.92
CA ILE A 496 43.22 42.73 -26.83
C ILE A 496 42.03 42.96 -25.88
N PRO A 497 42.24 43.62 -24.72
CA PRO A 497 41.19 43.82 -23.73
C PRO A 497 40.11 44.77 -24.24
N ARG A 498 38.90 44.59 -23.71
CA ARG A 498 37.79 45.51 -23.94
C ARG A 498 38.08 46.84 -23.27
N LEU A 499 38.06 47.91 -24.04
CA LEU A 499 38.04 49.27 -23.54
C LEU A 499 36.69 49.54 -22.85
N ALA A 500 36.71 49.91 -21.57
CA ALA A 500 35.53 50.32 -20.82
C ALA A 500 35.24 51.80 -21.11
N ARG A 501 34.03 52.10 -21.61
CA ARG A 501 33.54 53.43 -22.05
C ARG A 501 34.18 53.99 -23.33
N TRP A 502 33.41 53.95 -24.41
CA TRP A 502 33.62 54.70 -25.66
C TRP A 502 32.43 55.66 -25.80
N GLU A 503 32.47 56.78 -25.09
CA GLU A 503 31.35 57.75 -25.13
C GLU A 503 31.73 59.09 -25.76
N ASN A 504 33.01 59.33 -26.10
CA ASN A 504 33.42 60.52 -26.84
C ASN A 504 34.43 60.19 -27.93
N SER A 505 33.99 60.16 -29.18
CA SER A 505 34.83 59.93 -30.37
C SER A 505 35.73 61.13 -30.76
N LYS A 506 35.88 62.14 -29.90
CA LYS A 506 36.49 63.44 -30.24
C LYS A 506 37.94 63.62 -29.74
N THR A 507 38.40 62.82 -28.79
CA THR A 507 39.73 62.95 -28.15
C THR A 507 40.48 61.62 -28.27
N MET A 508 40.97 61.31 -29.47
CA MET A 508 41.69 60.04 -29.74
C MET A 508 43.17 60.24 -30.07
N PHE A 509 43.66 61.49 -30.04
CA PHE A 509 45.09 61.81 -30.15
C PHE A 509 45.73 62.26 -28.84
N GLU A 510 44.94 62.55 -27.81
CA GLU A 510 45.45 62.72 -26.45
C GLU A 510 45.73 61.33 -25.87
N HIS A 511 47.01 61.03 -25.72
CA HIS A 511 47.55 59.82 -25.12
C HIS A 511 46.99 59.64 -23.71
N MET A 512 45.82 59.03 -23.56
CA MET A 512 45.53 58.30 -22.34
C MET A 512 45.92 56.85 -22.62
N PRO A 513 47.19 56.46 -22.34
CA PRO A 513 47.59 55.08 -22.52
C PRO A 513 46.71 54.23 -21.63
N VAL A 514 45.94 53.33 -22.23
CA VAL A 514 45.29 52.27 -21.47
C VAL A 514 46.35 51.17 -21.41
N PRO A 515 47.16 51.06 -20.34
CA PRO A 515 48.46 50.39 -20.41
C PRO A 515 48.36 48.94 -20.87
N MET A 516 47.25 48.28 -20.53
CA MET A 516 46.95 46.90 -20.90
C MET A 516 46.51 46.73 -22.36
N PHE A 517 45.87 47.74 -22.95
CA PHE A 517 45.48 47.72 -24.36
C PHE A 517 46.69 47.98 -25.27
N ASP A 518 47.48 49.00 -24.95
CA ASP A 518 48.67 49.35 -25.73
C ASP A 518 49.72 48.23 -25.70
N GLU A 519 49.93 47.61 -24.54
CA GLU A 519 50.81 46.44 -24.42
C GLU A 519 50.29 45.23 -25.21
N ALA A 520 48.97 45.03 -25.28
CA ALA A 520 48.38 43.99 -26.12
C ALA A 520 48.62 44.27 -27.62
N ILE A 521 48.55 45.53 -28.06
CA ILE A 521 48.85 45.92 -29.45
C ILE A 521 50.35 45.76 -29.75
N ARG A 522 51.25 46.13 -28.83
CA ARG A 522 52.70 45.85 -28.94
C ARG A 522 52.99 44.37 -29.09
N THR A 523 52.28 43.54 -28.32
CA THR A 523 52.38 42.08 -28.44
C THR A 523 52.00 41.63 -29.85
N VAL A 524 50.91 42.17 -30.41
CA VAL A 524 50.50 41.87 -31.80
C VAL A 524 51.55 42.31 -32.81
N VAL A 525 52.15 43.51 -32.65
CA VAL A 525 53.27 43.98 -33.50
C VAL A 525 54.45 43.02 -33.44
N LEU A 526 54.82 42.57 -32.24
CA LEU A 526 55.92 41.64 -32.05
C LEU A 526 55.62 40.29 -32.71
N SER A 527 54.41 39.75 -32.54
CA SER A 527 53.99 38.51 -33.19
C SER A 527 53.99 38.62 -34.72
N LEU A 528 53.59 39.76 -35.28
CA LEU A 528 53.66 40.02 -36.73
C LEU A 528 55.11 40.01 -37.22
N LYS A 529 56.04 40.67 -36.52
CA LYS A 529 57.48 40.64 -36.83
C LYS A 529 58.04 39.22 -36.73
N GLN A 530 57.70 38.49 -35.66
CA GLN A 530 58.18 37.13 -35.43
C GLN A 530 57.67 36.16 -36.51
N SER A 531 56.40 36.28 -36.90
CA SER A 531 55.82 35.49 -37.99
C SER A 531 56.58 35.68 -39.30
N ASN A 532 57.21 36.84 -39.49
CA ASN A 532 57.94 37.22 -40.69
C ASN A 532 59.47 37.10 -40.56
N GLY A 533 59.94 36.12 -39.79
CA GLY A 533 61.37 35.85 -39.64
C GLY A 533 62.14 36.96 -38.92
N GLY A 534 61.47 37.73 -38.07
CA GLY A 534 62.04 38.84 -37.29
C GLY A 534 62.04 40.20 -37.99
N LYS A 535 61.63 40.28 -39.25
CA LYS A 535 61.50 41.54 -40.01
C LYS A 535 60.07 42.07 -39.95
N SER A 536 59.89 43.39 -39.98
CA SER A 536 58.55 43.97 -40.15
C SER A 536 58.02 43.63 -41.54
N PRO A 537 56.77 43.14 -41.68
CA PRO A 537 56.17 42.93 -42.99
C PRO A 537 55.96 44.26 -43.70
N SER A 538 56.16 44.27 -45.02
CA SER A 538 55.94 45.42 -45.91
C SER A 538 54.45 45.77 -46.06
N SER A 539 53.57 44.76 -45.98
CA SER A 539 52.12 44.94 -46.10
C SER A 539 51.35 44.00 -45.16
N ILE A 540 50.36 44.57 -44.46
CA ILE A 540 49.50 43.88 -43.51
C ILE A 540 48.04 44.13 -43.88
N VAL A 541 47.26 43.07 -44.04
CA VAL A 541 45.79 43.18 -44.15
C VAL A 541 45.16 42.83 -42.82
N VAL A 542 44.37 43.74 -42.27
CA VAL A 542 43.56 43.50 -41.07
C VAL A 542 42.15 43.18 -41.52
N THR A 543 41.68 41.96 -41.19
CA THR A 543 40.35 41.50 -41.55
C THR A 543 39.70 40.73 -40.40
N SER A 544 38.46 40.32 -40.57
CA SER A 544 37.68 39.60 -39.57
C SER A 544 36.65 38.68 -40.24
N ALA A 545 36.10 37.71 -39.52
CA ALA A 545 35.11 36.79 -40.09
C ALA A 545 33.76 37.51 -40.29
N HIS A 546 33.36 38.34 -39.32
CA HIS A 546 32.11 39.09 -39.34
C HIS A 546 32.33 40.59 -39.11
N SER A 547 31.31 41.39 -39.46
CA SER A 547 31.31 42.82 -39.16
C SER A 547 31.20 43.07 -37.65
N GLY A 548 31.87 44.13 -37.15
CA GLY A 548 31.80 44.52 -35.74
C GLY A 548 32.71 43.74 -34.79
N GLU A 549 33.75 43.07 -35.31
CA GLU A 549 34.78 42.37 -34.52
C GLU A 549 35.95 43.28 -34.09
N GLY A 550 35.99 44.51 -34.63
CA GLY A 550 36.94 45.54 -34.24
C GLY A 550 38.19 45.66 -35.12
N LYS A 551 38.16 45.09 -36.33
CA LYS A 551 39.19 45.22 -37.38
C LYS A 551 39.75 46.65 -37.54
N SER A 552 38.87 47.65 -37.70
CA SER A 552 39.26 49.06 -37.87
C SER A 552 39.92 49.65 -36.62
N LEU A 553 39.50 49.23 -35.42
CA LEU A 553 40.15 49.65 -34.18
C LEU A 553 41.57 49.09 -34.10
N VAL A 554 41.71 47.78 -34.35
CA VAL A 554 43.01 47.11 -34.33
C VAL A 554 43.94 47.66 -35.41
N ALA A 555 43.45 47.89 -36.63
CA ALA A 555 44.24 48.47 -37.73
C ALA A 555 44.76 49.88 -37.40
N ARG A 556 43.91 50.74 -36.83
CA ARG A 556 44.31 52.08 -36.37
C ARG A 556 45.33 52.01 -35.25
N SER A 557 45.06 51.22 -34.20
CA SER A 557 45.98 51.09 -33.06
C SER A 557 47.32 50.51 -33.48
N LEU A 558 47.33 49.57 -34.43
CA LEU A 558 48.55 49.01 -35.00
C LEU A 558 49.36 50.09 -35.75
N ALA A 559 48.69 50.94 -36.55
CA ALA A 559 49.33 52.05 -37.25
C ALA A 559 49.94 53.08 -36.29
N ILE A 560 49.20 53.44 -35.23
CA ILE A 560 49.67 54.37 -34.19
C ILE A 560 50.88 53.79 -33.46
N GLU A 561 50.86 52.52 -33.08
CA GLU A 561 51.97 51.88 -32.35
C GLU A 561 53.24 51.79 -33.22
N LEU A 562 53.09 51.47 -34.51
CA LEU A 562 54.22 51.45 -35.45
C LEU A 562 54.78 52.86 -35.71
N ALA A 563 53.91 53.87 -35.87
CA ALA A 563 54.33 55.26 -36.02
C ALA A 563 55.03 55.81 -34.77
N ALA A 564 54.54 55.44 -33.57
CA ALA A 564 55.19 55.78 -32.30
C ALA A 564 56.59 55.15 -32.17
N ALA A 565 56.82 53.99 -32.79
CA ALA A 565 58.13 53.36 -32.93
C ALA A 565 59.00 53.97 -34.05
N ALA A 566 58.62 55.14 -34.59
CA ALA A 566 59.27 55.85 -35.69
C ALA A 566 59.37 55.04 -37.00
N ILE A 567 58.47 54.06 -37.19
CA ILE A 567 58.34 53.32 -38.44
C ILE A 567 57.31 54.07 -39.30
N PRO A 568 57.64 54.47 -40.53
CA PRO A 568 56.69 55.18 -41.37
C PRO A 568 55.60 54.22 -41.86
N VAL A 569 54.33 54.63 -41.75
CA VAL A 569 53.16 53.79 -42.01
C VAL A 569 52.21 54.47 -43.00
N LEU A 570 51.72 53.69 -43.96
CA LEU A 570 50.61 54.04 -44.84
C LEU A 570 49.37 53.23 -44.43
N LEU A 571 48.39 53.88 -43.82
CA LEU A 571 47.10 53.26 -43.47
C LEU A 571 46.11 53.44 -44.63
N VAL A 572 45.51 52.34 -45.09
CA VAL A 572 44.59 52.34 -46.23
C VAL A 572 43.24 51.79 -45.77
N ASP A 573 42.16 52.55 -45.97
CA ASP A 573 40.79 52.06 -45.78
C ASP A 573 40.39 51.19 -46.99
N GLY A 574 40.70 49.90 -46.88
CA GLY A 574 40.40 48.87 -47.87
C GLY A 574 38.97 48.32 -47.79
N ASP A 575 38.09 48.83 -46.91
CA ASP A 575 36.67 48.49 -46.93
C ASP A 575 35.96 49.35 -47.98
N LEU A 576 36.10 48.95 -49.24
CA LEU A 576 35.54 49.67 -50.39
C LEU A 576 34.02 49.84 -50.33
N ARG A 577 33.30 49.10 -49.48
CA ARG A 577 31.84 49.12 -49.36
C ARG A 577 31.35 49.99 -48.20
N ARG A 578 31.97 49.87 -47.03
CA ARG A 578 31.50 50.47 -45.77
C ARG A 578 32.65 51.10 -44.96
N GLY A 579 33.73 51.51 -45.63
CA GLY A 579 34.84 52.25 -45.04
C GLY A 579 34.37 53.43 -44.21
N LYS A 580 34.93 53.54 -43.01
CA LYS A 580 34.59 54.57 -42.01
C LYS A 580 35.84 55.17 -41.37
N LEU A 581 37.04 54.86 -41.88
CA LEU A 581 38.27 55.46 -41.40
C LEU A 581 38.31 56.97 -41.68
N ASP A 582 37.56 57.46 -42.67
CA ASP A 582 37.46 58.89 -42.99
C ASP A 582 37.02 59.75 -41.79
N SER A 583 36.13 59.22 -40.95
CA SER A 583 35.68 59.89 -39.71
C SER A 583 36.80 60.12 -38.69
N PHE A 584 37.88 59.35 -38.78
CA PHE A 584 39.04 59.45 -37.91
C PHE A 584 40.00 60.59 -38.32
N PHE A 585 40.10 60.91 -39.61
CA PHE A 585 41.11 61.82 -40.15
C PHE A 585 40.67 63.29 -40.33
N ARG A 586 39.48 63.68 -39.83
CA ARG A 586 38.82 65.00 -39.99
C ARG A 586 38.57 65.40 -41.47
N SER A 587 37.42 66.01 -41.71
CA SER A 587 36.83 66.21 -43.03
C SER A 587 37.62 67.17 -43.93
N GLY A 588 38.16 66.62 -45.03
CA GLY A 588 38.77 67.37 -46.14
C GLY A 588 39.22 66.50 -47.33
N LEU A 589 38.87 65.21 -47.33
CA LEU A 589 39.33 64.20 -48.27
C LEU A 589 38.47 64.25 -49.56
N LYS A 590 39.08 64.48 -50.73
CA LYS A 590 38.37 64.66 -52.02
C LYS A 590 38.28 63.36 -52.83
N TYR A 591 39.38 62.62 -52.90
CA TYR A 591 39.53 61.36 -53.64
C TYR A 591 40.10 60.28 -52.72
N GLY A 592 39.70 59.02 -52.91
CA GLY A 592 40.17 57.88 -52.15
C GLY A 592 40.43 56.65 -53.02
N LEU A 593 40.50 55.49 -52.37
CA LEU A 593 40.87 54.22 -52.99
C LEU A 593 39.89 53.80 -54.10
N ASN A 594 38.58 53.99 -53.89
CA ASN A 594 37.56 53.70 -54.91
C ASN A 594 37.77 54.53 -56.20
N GLU A 595 38.09 55.82 -56.09
CA GLU A 595 38.32 56.69 -57.25
C GLU A 595 39.61 56.31 -58.01
N PHE A 596 40.69 55.98 -57.29
CA PHE A 596 41.94 55.51 -57.89
C PHE A 596 41.78 54.16 -58.60
N LEU A 597 41.12 53.19 -57.98
CA LEU A 597 40.91 51.87 -58.58
C LEU A 597 40.03 51.93 -59.85
N ASN A 598 39.18 52.95 -59.96
CA ASN A 598 38.36 53.24 -61.15
C ASN A 598 39.08 54.12 -62.20
N GLY A 599 40.31 54.58 -61.93
CA GLY A 599 41.08 55.44 -62.83
C GLY A 599 40.62 56.90 -62.87
N GLN A 600 39.93 57.38 -61.83
CA GLN A 600 39.40 58.75 -61.74
C GLN A 600 40.33 59.73 -61.00
N ALA A 601 41.37 59.21 -60.34
CA ALA A 601 42.39 59.98 -59.64
C ALA A 601 43.73 59.22 -59.71
N ASP A 602 44.85 59.94 -59.64
CA ASP A 602 46.19 59.34 -59.57
C ASP A 602 46.59 59.01 -58.13
N LEU A 603 47.56 58.11 -57.98
CA LEU A 603 47.99 57.59 -56.67
C LEU A 603 48.50 58.69 -55.71
N ARG A 604 49.08 59.77 -56.23
CA ARG A 604 49.58 60.89 -55.42
C ARG A 604 48.46 61.77 -54.86
N ASP A 605 47.30 61.79 -55.50
CA ASP A 605 46.18 62.67 -55.15
C ASP A 605 45.27 62.09 -54.06
N ILE A 606 45.46 60.80 -53.73
CA ILE A 606 44.66 60.07 -52.74
C ILE A 606 45.40 59.84 -51.42
N ILE A 607 46.67 60.27 -51.31
CA ILE A 607 47.49 60.11 -50.10
C ILE A 607 47.43 61.39 -49.27
N TYR A 608 46.96 61.26 -48.04
CA TYR A 608 46.83 62.38 -47.11
C TYR A 608 47.72 62.16 -45.90
N ARG A 609 48.52 63.16 -45.56
CA ARG A 609 49.44 63.08 -44.42
C ARG A 609 48.76 63.56 -43.15
N HIS A 610 48.74 62.72 -42.11
CA HIS A 610 48.20 63.10 -40.82
C HIS A 610 49.30 63.66 -39.90
N PRO A 611 48.99 64.64 -39.02
CA PRO A 611 49.96 65.23 -38.07
C PRO A 611 50.70 64.25 -37.15
N CYS A 612 50.22 63.01 -37.05
CA CYS A 612 50.80 61.97 -36.20
C CYS A 612 51.79 61.06 -36.91
N GLY A 613 52.28 61.49 -38.08
CA GLY A 613 53.30 60.75 -38.84
C GLY A 613 52.78 59.55 -39.61
N ILE A 614 51.47 59.43 -39.80
CA ILE A 614 50.81 58.36 -40.56
C ILE A 614 50.29 58.95 -41.87
N ASP A 615 50.65 58.35 -42.99
CA ASP A 615 50.02 58.64 -44.27
C ASP A 615 48.75 57.79 -44.41
N PHE A 616 47.70 58.35 -45.00
CA PHE A 616 46.37 57.76 -45.02
C PHE A 616 45.74 57.81 -46.42
N ILE A 617 45.15 56.69 -46.85
CA ILE A 617 44.31 56.61 -48.05
C ILE A 617 42.87 56.25 -47.60
N PRO A 618 41.89 57.15 -47.80
CA PRO A 618 40.48 56.88 -47.48
C PRO A 618 39.85 55.89 -48.47
N SER A 619 38.71 55.31 -48.08
CA SER A 619 38.02 54.33 -48.94
C SER A 619 37.41 54.99 -50.18
N GLY A 620 37.05 56.27 -50.07
CA GLY A 620 36.40 57.01 -51.15
C GLY A 620 34.94 56.61 -51.34
N ARG A 621 34.28 57.17 -52.37
CA ARG A 621 32.86 56.94 -52.59
C ARG A 621 32.62 55.55 -53.20
N PHE A 622 31.72 54.78 -52.59
CA PHE A 622 31.32 53.49 -53.12
C PHE A 622 30.68 53.64 -54.52
N SER A 623 31.13 52.82 -55.48
CA SER A 623 30.56 52.74 -56.83
C SER A 623 30.14 51.30 -57.16
N LEU A 624 28.96 51.15 -57.76
CA LEU A 624 28.41 49.86 -58.25
C LEU A 624 29.03 49.43 -59.59
N GLN A 625 29.53 50.37 -60.40
CA GLN A 625 30.12 50.13 -61.71
C GLN A 625 31.65 50.25 -61.59
N ARG A 626 32.31 49.19 -61.11
CA ARG A 626 33.76 49.18 -60.86
C ARG A 626 34.51 48.56 -62.04
N ARG A 627 35.35 49.33 -62.73
CA ARG A 627 36.39 48.79 -63.62
C ARG A 627 37.66 48.67 -62.78
N ILE A 628 37.86 47.52 -62.14
CA ILE A 628 39.00 47.32 -61.23
C ILE A 628 40.28 47.33 -62.06
N ARG A 629 41.16 48.33 -61.86
CA ARG A 629 42.58 48.20 -62.22
C ARG A 629 43.14 46.99 -61.45
N SER A 630 43.36 45.87 -62.14
CA SER A 630 43.78 44.59 -61.53
C SER A 630 45.05 44.70 -60.69
N ASN A 631 45.91 45.68 -61.00
CA ASN A 631 47.21 45.87 -60.34
C ASN A 631 47.24 47.09 -59.42
N GLY A 632 46.14 47.85 -59.25
CA GLY A 632 46.17 49.10 -58.49
C GLY A 632 46.53 48.91 -57.01
N LEU A 633 46.10 47.80 -56.40
CA LEU A 633 46.46 47.47 -55.02
C LEU A 633 47.94 47.07 -54.87
N ALA A 634 48.50 46.39 -55.87
CA ALA A 634 49.92 46.05 -55.90
C ALA A 634 50.79 47.31 -56.08
N GLU A 635 50.35 48.26 -56.90
CA GLU A 635 51.01 49.55 -57.13
C GLU A 635 51.12 50.37 -55.83
N ILE A 636 50.09 50.34 -54.96
CA ILE A 636 50.13 50.97 -53.63
C ILE A 636 51.19 50.31 -52.74
N ILE A 637 51.26 48.98 -52.73
CA ILE A 637 52.23 48.23 -51.93
C ILE A 637 53.66 48.49 -52.42
N GLU A 638 53.89 48.49 -53.73
CA GLU A 638 55.20 48.77 -54.34
C GLU A 638 55.65 50.20 -54.07
N MET A 639 54.77 51.19 -54.24
CA MET A 639 55.07 52.59 -53.95
C MET A 639 55.44 52.79 -52.47
N ALA A 640 54.64 52.25 -51.55
CA ALA A 640 54.91 52.36 -50.12
C ALA A 640 56.22 51.64 -49.73
N GLY A 641 56.46 50.46 -50.32
CA GLY A 641 57.71 49.73 -50.13
C GLY A 641 58.93 50.52 -50.61
N ALA A 642 58.84 51.20 -51.75
CA ALA A 642 59.90 52.08 -52.27
C ALA A 642 60.15 53.30 -51.37
N ALA A 643 59.11 53.79 -50.68
CA ALA A 643 59.20 54.85 -49.68
C ALA A 643 59.62 54.36 -48.28
N GLY A 644 59.91 53.06 -48.12
CA GLY A 644 60.26 52.44 -46.84
C GLY A 644 59.11 52.36 -45.83
N GLN A 645 57.86 52.52 -46.29
CA GLN A 645 56.66 52.52 -45.45
C GLN A 645 56.06 51.12 -45.32
N ILE A 646 55.45 50.84 -44.16
CA ILE A 646 54.60 49.66 -43.98
C ILE A 646 53.17 50.02 -44.37
N VAL A 647 52.56 49.22 -45.24
CA VAL A 647 51.14 49.40 -45.61
C VAL A 647 50.24 48.58 -44.70
N ILE A 648 49.22 49.21 -44.12
CA ILE A 648 48.18 48.54 -43.34
C ILE A 648 46.84 48.76 -44.03
N PHE A 649 46.22 47.68 -44.49
CA PHE A 649 44.87 47.73 -45.05
C PHE A 649 43.83 47.37 -43.98
N ASP A 650 42.97 48.32 -43.62
CA ASP A 650 41.71 48.02 -42.91
C ASP A 650 40.69 47.52 -43.92
N SER A 651 40.46 46.22 -43.97
CA SER A 651 39.62 45.60 -45.01
C SER A 651 38.22 45.27 -44.49
N ALA A 652 37.26 45.03 -45.40
CA ALA A 652 35.94 44.48 -45.04
C ALA A 652 36.07 43.06 -44.40
N PRO A 653 35.02 42.53 -43.74
CA PRO A 653 35.04 41.14 -43.28
C PRO A 653 35.20 40.17 -44.45
N VAL A 654 36.11 39.19 -44.31
CA VAL A 654 36.49 38.31 -45.43
C VAL A 654 35.35 37.45 -45.94
N LEU A 655 34.41 37.05 -45.07
CA LEU A 655 33.23 36.29 -45.46
C LEU A 655 32.18 37.13 -46.20
N ALA A 656 32.32 38.46 -46.20
CA ALA A 656 31.38 39.39 -46.81
C ALA A 656 31.94 40.11 -48.05
N SER A 657 33.23 39.96 -48.37
CA SER A 657 33.89 40.72 -49.43
C SER A 657 34.97 39.92 -50.16
N ALA A 658 34.76 39.68 -51.45
CA ALA A 658 35.77 39.06 -52.32
C ALA A 658 37.01 39.96 -52.51
N ASP A 659 36.84 41.30 -52.49
CA ASP A 659 37.94 42.26 -52.54
C ASP A 659 38.94 42.03 -51.38
N THR A 660 38.41 41.62 -50.22
CA THR A 660 39.24 41.31 -49.05
C THR A 660 40.03 40.03 -49.24
N VAL A 661 39.44 38.98 -49.82
CA VAL A 661 40.17 37.74 -50.17
C VAL A 661 41.33 38.06 -51.12
N HIS A 662 41.07 38.91 -52.12
CA HIS A 662 42.11 39.36 -53.05
C HIS A 662 43.21 40.19 -52.36
N LEU A 663 42.84 41.12 -51.46
CA LEU A 663 43.80 41.86 -50.63
C LEU A 663 44.69 40.93 -49.79
N THR A 664 44.10 39.91 -49.16
CA THR A 664 44.86 38.92 -48.37
C THR A 664 45.81 38.07 -49.23
N ALA A 665 45.55 37.96 -50.53
CA ALA A 665 46.44 37.29 -51.50
C ALA A 665 47.70 38.11 -51.81
N LEU A 666 47.53 39.43 -51.89
CA LEU A 666 48.57 40.38 -52.31
C LEU A 666 49.48 40.78 -51.14
N ALA A 667 48.91 40.93 -49.95
CA ALA A 667 49.66 41.35 -48.77
C ALA A 667 50.63 40.27 -48.26
N GLU A 668 51.72 40.71 -47.65
CA GLU A 668 52.74 39.82 -47.08
C GLU A 668 52.21 39.09 -45.84
N ARG A 669 51.42 39.78 -45.00
CA ARG A 669 50.80 39.20 -43.80
C ARG A 669 49.33 39.57 -43.66
N THR A 670 48.56 38.63 -43.11
CA THR A 670 47.16 38.85 -42.75
C THR A 670 46.98 38.72 -41.24
N LEU A 671 46.38 39.75 -40.64
CA LEU A 671 45.94 39.80 -39.24
C LEU A 671 44.43 39.58 -39.18
N ALA A 672 44.02 38.39 -38.75
CA ALA A 672 42.62 38.05 -38.51
C ALA A 672 42.20 38.45 -37.09
N VAL A 673 41.21 39.34 -36.99
CA VAL A 673 40.66 39.81 -35.72
C VAL A 673 39.42 38.99 -35.38
N VAL A 674 39.41 38.35 -34.21
CA VAL A 674 38.33 37.49 -33.72
C VAL A 674 37.73 38.12 -32.47
N ARG A 675 36.40 38.17 -32.34
CA ARG A 675 35.77 38.78 -31.17
C ARG A 675 35.56 37.76 -30.05
N TRP A 676 36.11 38.06 -28.88
CA TRP A 676 36.04 37.21 -27.69
C TRP A 676 34.60 36.86 -27.30
N GLY A 677 34.33 35.55 -27.19
CA GLY A 677 33.06 35.01 -26.71
C GLY A 677 31.85 35.32 -27.61
N LYS A 678 32.07 35.78 -28.85
CA LYS A 678 31.02 36.06 -29.84
C LYS A 678 31.26 35.35 -31.16
N THR A 679 32.46 35.43 -31.71
CA THR A 679 32.77 34.78 -33.00
C THR A 679 32.80 33.26 -32.80
N SER A 680 32.05 32.52 -33.62
CA SER A 680 32.02 31.06 -33.54
C SER A 680 33.32 30.46 -34.09
N ARG A 681 33.77 29.33 -33.54
CA ARG A 681 34.96 28.61 -34.05
C ARG A 681 34.85 28.28 -35.53
N ARG A 682 33.66 27.81 -35.95
CA ARG A 682 33.35 27.50 -37.36
C ARG A 682 33.50 28.71 -38.28
N ALA A 683 33.09 29.91 -37.83
CA ALA A 683 33.25 31.12 -38.62
C ALA A 683 34.72 31.48 -38.82
N VAL A 684 35.53 31.33 -37.76
CA VAL A 684 36.99 31.54 -37.86
C VAL A 684 37.61 30.51 -38.80
N GLU A 685 37.33 29.22 -38.62
CA GLU A 685 37.82 28.16 -39.50
C GLU A 685 37.46 28.39 -40.97
N PHE A 686 36.21 28.75 -41.25
CA PHE A 686 35.75 29.04 -42.61
C PHE A 686 36.43 30.30 -43.19
N SER A 687 36.62 31.35 -42.38
CA SER A 687 37.35 32.55 -42.80
C SER A 687 38.82 32.24 -43.13
N LEU A 688 39.47 31.39 -42.33
CA LEU A 688 40.83 30.93 -42.58
C LEU A 688 40.91 30.09 -43.85
N GLN A 689 39.91 29.24 -44.13
CA GLN A 689 39.84 28.48 -45.38
C GLN A 689 39.72 29.38 -46.61
N GLN A 690 38.90 30.44 -46.57
CA GLN A 690 38.78 31.39 -47.68
C GLN A 690 40.10 32.13 -47.96
N MET A 691 40.82 32.55 -46.91
CA MET A 691 42.13 33.21 -47.05
C MET A 691 43.26 32.26 -47.48
N LYS A 692 43.14 30.96 -47.17
CA LYS A 692 44.14 29.94 -47.55
C LYS A 692 44.21 29.65 -49.03
N ILE A 693 43.13 29.90 -49.78
CA ILE A 693 43.07 29.62 -51.23
C ILE A 693 44.09 30.49 -52.00
N SER A 694 44.52 31.62 -51.42
CA SER A 694 45.31 32.62 -52.14
C SER A 694 46.81 32.67 -51.86
N ARG A 695 47.33 32.18 -50.71
CA ARG A 695 48.79 32.07 -50.42
C ARG A 695 49.08 31.09 -49.28
N ASN A 696 50.31 30.57 -49.23
CA ASN A 696 50.80 29.56 -48.28
C ASN A 696 51.32 30.16 -46.94
N SER A 697 50.99 31.41 -46.59
CA SER A 697 51.49 32.09 -45.38
C SER A 697 50.64 31.79 -44.14
N GLU A 698 51.28 31.82 -42.97
CA GLU A 698 50.61 31.67 -41.67
C GLU A 698 49.79 32.92 -41.34
N ILE A 699 48.55 32.72 -40.89
CA ILE A 699 47.62 33.80 -40.56
C ILE A 699 47.77 34.15 -39.07
N VAL A 700 48.04 35.41 -38.79
CA VAL A 700 48.22 35.92 -37.44
C VAL A 700 46.83 36.26 -36.88
N VAL A 701 46.48 35.77 -35.70
CA VAL A 701 45.13 35.89 -35.13
C VAL A 701 45.17 36.67 -33.82
N ALA A 702 44.44 37.78 -33.75
CA ALA A 702 44.26 38.56 -32.53
C ALA A 702 42.83 38.40 -32.00
N ILE A 703 42.68 38.12 -30.71
CA ILE A 703 41.36 38.03 -30.06
C ILE A 703 41.05 39.39 -29.42
N ASN A 704 40.05 40.07 -29.94
CA ASN A 704 39.66 41.41 -29.52
C ASN A 704 38.45 41.44 -28.57
N ASN A 705 38.32 42.52 -27.82
CA ASN A 705 37.23 42.81 -26.90
C ASN A 705 37.12 41.76 -25.77
N VAL A 706 38.29 41.32 -25.27
CA VAL A 706 38.41 40.35 -24.17
C VAL A 706 37.98 41.01 -22.86
N ASN A 707 37.16 40.33 -22.06
CA ASN A 707 36.87 40.76 -20.69
C ASN A 707 37.82 40.03 -19.73
N PRO A 708 38.82 40.70 -19.13
CA PRO A 708 39.85 40.03 -18.32
C PRO A 708 39.26 39.27 -17.13
N ALA A 709 38.30 39.88 -16.43
CA ALA A 709 37.66 39.28 -15.25
C ALA A 709 36.84 38.02 -15.60
N ARG A 710 36.21 37.99 -16.79
CA ARG A 710 35.51 36.78 -17.27
C ARG A 710 36.48 35.76 -17.86
N HIS A 711 37.54 36.20 -18.54
CA HIS A 711 38.53 35.31 -19.14
C HIS A 711 39.29 34.50 -18.08
N ALA A 712 39.64 35.12 -16.96
CA ALA A 712 40.28 34.47 -15.82
C ALA A 712 39.44 33.37 -15.13
N LEU A 713 38.14 33.27 -15.43
CA LEU A 713 37.26 32.21 -14.92
C LEU A 713 37.27 30.93 -15.78
N TYR A 714 37.93 30.98 -16.94
CA TYR A 714 38.11 29.83 -17.82
C TYR A 714 39.45 29.14 -17.54
N ASN A 715 39.52 27.84 -17.80
CA ASN A 715 40.71 27.02 -17.56
C ASN A 715 41.58 26.95 -18.82
N PHE A 716 41.98 28.11 -19.34
CA PHE A 716 42.90 28.18 -20.49
C PHE A 716 44.29 28.60 -20.02
N SER A 717 45.33 28.23 -20.76
CA SER A 717 46.71 28.60 -20.44
C SER A 717 46.90 30.12 -20.41
N ASP A 718 46.23 30.82 -21.33
CA ASP A 718 46.24 32.27 -21.49
C ASP A 718 45.36 33.03 -20.47
N SER A 719 44.69 32.31 -19.56
CA SER A 719 43.99 32.93 -18.43
C SER A 719 44.95 33.52 -17.38
N GLU A 720 46.17 32.97 -17.27
CA GLU A 720 47.24 33.46 -16.38
C GLU A 720 47.65 34.89 -16.70
N LEU A 721 47.57 35.30 -17.98
CA LEU A 721 47.84 36.68 -18.41
C LEU A 721 46.95 37.72 -17.73
N PHE A 722 45.80 37.29 -17.20
CA PHE A 722 44.85 38.14 -16.46
C PHE A 722 44.72 37.74 -14.98
N SER A 723 45.72 37.05 -14.44
CA SER A 723 45.80 36.78 -13.00
C SER A 723 45.79 38.09 -12.20
N LYS A 724 45.31 38.03 -10.95
CA LYS A 724 45.18 39.22 -10.10
C LYS A 724 46.50 39.94 -9.86
N SER A 725 47.62 39.21 -9.81
CA SER A 725 48.96 39.77 -9.66
C SER A 725 49.38 40.60 -10.88
N LEU A 726 49.16 40.09 -12.09
CA LEU A 726 49.47 40.80 -13.34
C LEU A 726 48.51 41.97 -13.58
N MET A 727 47.22 41.81 -13.29
CA MET A 727 46.25 42.92 -13.34
C MET A 727 46.65 44.06 -12.38
N LYS A 728 47.18 43.73 -11.19
CA LYS A 728 47.69 44.73 -10.24
C LYS A 728 48.90 45.47 -10.80
N TYR A 729 49.83 44.77 -11.47
CA TYR A 729 50.99 45.38 -12.13
C TYR A 729 50.60 46.42 -13.19
N TYR A 730 49.65 46.11 -14.06
CA TYR A 730 49.16 47.07 -15.06
C TYR A 730 48.35 48.22 -14.45
N SER A 731 47.65 48.00 -13.33
CA SER A 731 46.91 49.06 -12.62
C SER A 731 47.81 50.06 -11.89
N LEU A 732 48.97 49.62 -11.38
CA LEU A 732 49.89 50.46 -10.61
C LEU A 732 50.58 51.53 -11.48
N LYS A 733 50.72 51.28 -12.78
CA LYS A 733 51.30 52.25 -13.73
C LYS A 733 50.32 53.34 -14.19
N GLY A 734 49.02 53.18 -13.93
CA GLY A 734 47.98 54.15 -14.31
C GLY A 734 47.59 55.14 -13.21
N ALA A 735 48.16 55.04 -12.00
CA ALA A 735 47.77 55.85 -10.85
C ALA A 735 48.70 57.04 -10.55
N ASN A 736 49.75 57.26 -11.37
CA ASN A 736 50.78 58.28 -11.13
C ASN A 736 51.01 59.23 -12.32
N THR A 737 49.97 59.52 -13.10
CA THR A 737 50.00 60.56 -14.15
C THR A 737 48.70 61.33 -14.16
#